data_AF-A0A7S0TVX0-F1
#
_entry.id   AF-A0A7S0TVX0-F1
#
_cell.length_a   1.000
_cell.length_b   1.000
_cell.length_c   1.000
_cell.angle_alpha   90.00
_cell.angle_beta   90.00
_cell.angle_gamma   90.00
#
_symmetry.space_group_name_H-M   'P 1'
#
loop_
_entity.id
_entity.type
_entity.pdbx_description
1 polymer ?
#
loop_
_entity_poly.entity_id
_entity_poly.type
_entity_poly.pdbx_seq_one_letter_code
_entity_poly.pdbx_strand_id
1 'polypeptide(L)'
;MLFPGFDVILFGIFFVMTEGAVQELGAWEERKIIALLFIDVLQVVRVITSAAYGWSSATSQAVRNCDIVYIFTRLVSSVIPRYSLFILAFVLVSVTLLDTIYVAKLFAAGEVKKMWPVKLLRKVVSIVVTILFSSVIKWLLIPIDCLVSNEPSLSAEIHGPGSPCTPWAIPDVIVTIPTLFLIAAYITFAVVASRLSFAASPLADHPRAQATGRVEVRFACTKVAVTLSAYLSSYVTSVTTTLVLVIMASVVLRKHIQILPYHNHTMNHTRGGILSCVWWLALCSFTNSVLRQATGIVDPNQSPSQVLEWVFISLLIPVYVAGNLLVVHRRQSIERNLNRLRNEWETSVALQIEQENQGVQAAPEGTKHKTPYERFYRSAPSGSTAFDSATDALTSARMLFHMGRESDQDFLAYIVTRGNAEFPMFHDLQIFHLLSLRFIFRDTSQANMLAKAFHVQTSLALDHRYVLYSMDRKAGQESEAANLGGAQVNAISVMEFNSGMERAFKFHLASISKMKAFWHVAARKSTDRLHVRRATVDSLLNCIDEFDRARHKAKQDYASLLDKYPSSVALLRNYATFCDTILNDSPKAEKLRRHAVMIEDEAAPDDDDLQAALEHGAQQSAGTSDQNENTRLVSARFISSHRHMIMGTESVRARKLNFRVRQGVVILLLLATATFCITDFYLFKATAMKNLRLIDSTGLFSVYSVSALYYYRNQLLATRYGDLNAVKVLKQRVRDFSNRLRDQHYSNYQDIPPALSDFYHRTPFLQLEPVNGKWRYFNHSYWYMGNDFVSRMASAAAVPPEELADPSFELASISSQKRNMAYMFENTFRYMLPAFAAVLSLYEEQVNSFGFFVRTLVICNCVLNSILISILCWTIFSAFQKFAHKLNHPYKCSCFALYVPRETSKCFYKFYQSQETEMLLMDDEDAQHRQLEQDLLEQHNGELNQGDYDGGFEPWNDIPPPPPGGGGKDG
;
A
#
# COMPACT_ATOMS: atom_id res chain seq x y z
N MET A 1 -4.31 18.43 28.68
CA MET A 1 -3.02 18.07 29.30
C MET A 1 -3.18 16.69 29.89
N LEU A 2 -2.56 15.68 29.27
CA LEU A 2 -2.56 14.29 29.76
C LEU A 2 -1.43 14.13 30.79
N PHE A 3 -1.64 13.25 31.77
CA PHE A 3 -0.77 13.01 32.93
C PHE A 3 0.74 12.95 32.61
N PRO A 4 1.63 13.45 33.49
CA PRO A 4 3.07 13.26 33.34
C PRO A 4 3.41 11.77 33.25
N GLY A 5 4.12 11.37 32.19
CA GLY A 5 4.45 9.97 31.89
C GLY A 5 3.56 9.27 30.84
N PHE A 6 2.43 9.87 30.43
CA PHE A 6 1.56 9.29 29.39
C PHE A 6 2.29 9.09 28.05
N ASP A 7 3.10 10.07 27.65
CA ASP A 7 3.84 10.02 26.38
C ASP A 7 4.86 8.87 26.36
N VAL A 8 5.52 8.59 27.49
CA VAL A 8 6.51 7.49 27.59
C VAL A 8 5.85 6.13 27.41
N ILE A 9 4.67 5.93 28.01
CA ILE A 9 3.88 4.70 27.88
C ILE A 9 3.39 4.57 26.43
N LEU A 10 2.83 5.65 25.87
CA LEU A 10 2.34 5.68 24.50
C LEU A 10 3.45 5.34 23.50
N PHE A 11 4.61 5.98 23.62
CA PHE A 11 5.76 5.75 22.76
C PHE A 11 6.32 4.34 22.92
N GLY A 12 6.36 3.79 24.14
CA GLY A 12 6.79 2.41 24.38
C GLY A 12 5.93 1.38 23.64
N ILE A 13 4.59 1.55 23.65
CA ILE A 13 3.66 0.66 22.93
C ILE A 13 3.94 0.69 21.42
N PHE A 14 4.00 1.89 20.82
CA PHE A 14 4.20 2.04 19.38
C PHE A 14 5.62 1.64 18.94
N PHE A 15 6.62 1.86 19.77
CA PHE A 15 7.99 1.41 19.53
C PHE A 15 8.02 -0.12 19.37
N VAL A 16 7.44 -0.86 20.31
CA VAL A 16 7.41 -2.32 20.22
C VAL A 16 6.51 -2.84 19.09
N MET A 17 5.47 -2.10 18.70
CA MET A 17 4.68 -2.43 17.52
C MET A 17 5.47 -2.28 16.21
N THR A 18 6.36 -1.28 16.11
CA THR A 18 7.13 -0.99 14.89
C THR A 18 8.39 -1.84 14.74
N GLU A 19 9.11 -2.12 15.82
CA GLU A 19 10.45 -2.71 15.78
C GLU A 19 10.50 -4.14 15.25
N GLY A 20 9.65 -5.04 15.75
CA GLY A 20 9.65 -6.42 15.29
C GLY A 20 8.98 -6.65 13.93
N ALA A 21 8.62 -5.57 13.21
CA ALA A 21 8.25 -5.64 11.80
C ALA A 21 9.47 -5.44 10.87
N VAL A 22 10.62 -4.98 11.38
CA VAL A 22 11.77 -4.54 10.56
C VAL A 22 12.80 -5.65 10.30
N GLN A 23 12.92 -6.64 11.18
CA GLN A 23 14.04 -7.61 11.16
C GLN A 23 13.86 -8.84 10.27
N GLU A 24 12.64 -9.17 9.81
CA GLU A 24 12.36 -10.38 9.01
C GLU A 24 11.76 -10.06 7.62
N LEU A 25 12.25 -9.03 6.93
CA LEU A 25 11.75 -8.69 5.59
C LEU A 25 12.49 -9.43 4.48
N GLY A 26 12.02 -10.64 4.18
CA GLY A 26 12.21 -11.22 2.85
C GLY A 26 11.34 -10.52 1.79
N ALA A 27 11.61 -10.77 0.51
CA ALA A 27 10.84 -10.22 -0.63
C ALA A 27 9.31 -10.50 -0.56
N TRP A 28 8.89 -11.47 0.25
CA TRP A 28 7.49 -11.78 0.51
C TRP A 28 6.77 -10.69 1.33
N GLU A 29 7.41 -10.12 2.35
CA GLU A 29 6.80 -9.09 3.20
C GLU A 29 6.63 -7.76 2.46
N GLU A 30 7.54 -7.43 1.53
CA GLU A 30 7.36 -6.26 0.65
C GLU A 30 6.12 -6.42 -0.25
N ARG A 31 5.96 -7.59 -0.89
CA ARG A 31 4.78 -7.89 -1.72
C ARG A 31 3.49 -7.84 -0.91
N LYS A 32 3.53 -8.34 0.33
CA LYS A 32 2.39 -8.28 1.26
C LYS A 32 2.02 -6.84 1.57
N ILE A 33 2.98 -5.95 1.85
CA ILE A 33 2.68 -4.53 2.12
C ILE A 33 2.05 -3.85 0.90
N ILE A 34 2.55 -4.13 -0.32
CA ILE A 34 1.94 -3.62 -1.55
C ILE A 34 0.53 -4.16 -1.75
N ALA A 35 0.29 -5.46 -1.50
CA ALA A 35 -1.03 -6.07 -1.61
C ALA A 35 -2.02 -5.47 -0.60
N LEU A 36 -1.59 -5.25 0.65
CA LEU A 36 -2.40 -4.61 1.69
C LEU A 36 -2.82 -3.19 1.28
N LEU A 37 -1.89 -2.44 0.68
CA LEU A 37 -2.14 -1.09 0.17
C LEU A 37 -3.15 -1.12 -0.98
N PHE A 38 -3.10 -2.13 -1.86
CA PHE A 38 -4.09 -2.29 -2.93
C PHE A 38 -5.50 -2.62 -2.38
N ILE A 39 -5.59 -3.52 -1.40
CA ILE A 39 -6.86 -3.87 -0.72
C ILE A 39 -7.49 -2.62 -0.10
N ASP A 40 -6.69 -1.83 0.60
CA ASP A 40 -7.12 -0.60 1.26
C ASP A 40 -7.66 0.44 0.27
N VAL A 41 -7.01 0.56 -0.89
CA VAL A 41 -7.48 1.44 -1.98
C VAL A 41 -8.78 0.94 -2.58
N LEU A 42 -8.92 -0.37 -2.82
CA LEU A 42 -10.16 -0.95 -3.34
C LEU A 42 -11.36 -0.65 -2.43
N GLN A 43 -11.17 -0.62 -1.11
CA GLN A 43 -12.24 -0.23 -0.17
C GLN A 43 -12.67 1.22 -0.35
N VAL A 44 -11.72 2.14 -0.53
CA VAL A 44 -12.01 3.55 -0.80
C VAL A 44 -12.69 3.71 -2.17
N VAL A 45 -12.20 3.00 -3.20
CA VAL A 45 -12.78 3.00 -4.55
C VAL A 45 -14.22 2.49 -4.55
N ARG A 46 -14.51 1.41 -3.81
CA ARG A 46 -15.89 0.90 -3.64
C ARG A 46 -16.83 1.94 -3.05
N VAL A 47 -16.35 2.74 -2.10
CA VAL A 47 -17.17 3.80 -1.50
C VAL A 47 -17.42 4.93 -2.50
N ILE A 48 -16.36 5.41 -3.15
CA ILE A 48 -16.42 6.51 -4.12
C ILE A 48 -17.29 6.15 -5.35
N THR A 49 -17.32 4.89 -5.76
CA THR A 49 -18.12 4.39 -6.90
C THR A 49 -19.51 3.88 -6.49
N SER A 50 -20.05 4.37 -5.36
CA SER A 50 -21.39 4.00 -4.93
C SER A 50 -22.47 4.67 -5.79
N ALA A 51 -23.62 4.00 -5.91
CA ALA A 51 -24.78 4.57 -6.62
C ALA A 51 -25.33 5.85 -5.97
N ALA A 52 -25.01 6.09 -4.69
CA ALA A 52 -25.34 7.34 -3.99
C ALA A 52 -24.68 8.56 -4.65
N TYR A 53 -23.53 8.38 -5.29
CA TYR A 53 -22.79 9.43 -5.99
C TYR A 53 -23.09 9.49 -7.51
N GLY A 54 -24.19 8.88 -7.94
CA GLY A 54 -24.65 8.96 -9.34
C GLY A 54 -24.02 7.96 -10.29
N TRP A 55 -23.26 6.98 -9.79
CA TRP A 55 -22.80 5.84 -10.59
C TRP A 55 -23.95 4.88 -10.88
N SER A 56 -23.97 4.30 -12.09
CA SER A 56 -24.94 3.27 -12.44
C SER A 56 -24.80 2.02 -11.56
N SER A 57 -25.93 1.31 -11.41
CA SER A 57 -25.97 0.07 -10.61
C SER A 57 -25.00 -0.98 -11.15
N ALA A 58 -24.91 -1.12 -12.49
CA ALA A 58 -24.02 -2.06 -13.15
C ALA A 58 -22.54 -1.76 -12.83
N THR A 59 -22.11 -0.51 -12.97
CA THR A 59 -20.73 -0.09 -12.66
C THR A 59 -20.42 -0.27 -11.18
N SER A 60 -21.32 0.19 -10.30
CA SER A 60 -21.14 0.05 -8.85
C SER A 60 -21.06 -1.43 -8.43
N GLN A 61 -21.82 -2.33 -9.06
CA GLN A 61 -21.78 -3.75 -8.79
C GLN A 61 -20.50 -4.42 -9.32
N ALA A 62 -20.03 -4.02 -10.50
CA ALA A 62 -18.75 -4.49 -11.05
C ALA A 62 -17.59 -4.14 -10.11
N VAL A 63 -17.51 -2.89 -9.65
CA VAL A 63 -16.46 -2.47 -8.71
C VAL A 63 -16.59 -3.17 -7.36
N ARG A 64 -17.81 -3.36 -6.84
CA ARG A 64 -18.04 -4.14 -5.61
C ARG A 64 -17.52 -5.57 -5.71
N ASN A 65 -17.68 -6.22 -6.87
CA ASN A 65 -17.19 -7.58 -7.08
C ASN A 65 -15.65 -7.68 -7.19
N CYS A 66 -14.94 -6.56 -7.32
CA CYS A 66 -13.47 -6.53 -7.28
C CYS A 66 -12.91 -6.36 -5.85
N ASP A 67 -13.71 -5.88 -4.89
CA ASP A 67 -13.29 -5.71 -3.50
C ASP A 67 -13.36 -7.06 -2.75
N ILE A 68 -12.19 -7.65 -2.50
CA ILE A 68 -12.04 -8.92 -1.77
C ILE A 68 -12.73 -8.87 -0.41
N VAL A 69 -12.66 -7.73 0.29
CA VAL A 69 -13.28 -7.59 1.61
C VAL A 69 -14.79 -7.55 1.47
N TYR A 70 -15.34 -6.95 0.41
CA TYR A 70 -16.77 -7.02 0.13
C TYR A 70 -17.22 -8.44 -0.23
N ILE A 71 -16.49 -9.16 -1.09
CA ILE A 71 -16.81 -10.55 -1.43
C ILE A 71 -16.80 -11.42 -0.18
N PHE A 72 -15.77 -11.29 0.66
CA PHE A 72 -15.68 -12.01 1.92
C PHE A 72 -16.82 -11.63 2.86
N THR A 73 -17.12 -10.33 3.01
CA THR A 73 -18.25 -9.87 3.83
C THR A 73 -19.57 -10.42 3.31
N ARG A 74 -19.76 -10.48 1.99
CA ARG A 74 -20.98 -11.01 1.37
C ARG A 74 -21.11 -12.51 1.62
N LEU A 75 -20.04 -13.27 1.45
CA LEU A 75 -19.98 -14.71 1.68
C LEU A 75 -20.18 -15.06 3.16
N VAL A 76 -19.59 -14.28 4.06
CA VAL A 76 -19.84 -14.40 5.51
C VAL A 76 -21.30 -14.03 5.80
N SER A 77 -21.83 -12.94 5.23
CA SER A 77 -23.20 -12.50 5.47
C SER A 77 -24.28 -13.44 4.90
N SER A 78 -23.93 -14.30 3.95
CA SER A 78 -24.85 -15.35 3.48
C SER A 78 -24.98 -16.51 4.45
N VAL A 79 -24.01 -16.68 5.36
CA VAL A 79 -24.00 -17.75 6.37
C VAL A 79 -24.35 -17.20 7.75
N ILE A 80 -23.94 -15.96 8.03
CA ILE A 80 -24.02 -15.32 9.33
C ILE A 80 -24.87 -14.04 9.21
N PRO A 81 -25.84 -13.82 10.10
CA PRO A 81 -26.62 -12.58 10.11
C PRO A 81 -25.76 -11.31 10.20
N ARG A 82 -26.25 -10.21 9.63
CA ARG A 82 -25.54 -8.91 9.63
C ARG A 82 -25.23 -8.40 11.05
N TYR A 83 -26.08 -8.70 12.03
CA TYR A 83 -25.83 -8.33 13.44
C TYR A 83 -24.56 -8.98 14.00
N SER A 84 -24.21 -10.18 13.55
CA SER A 84 -23.01 -10.86 14.05
C SER A 84 -21.73 -10.17 13.55
N LEU A 85 -21.78 -9.49 12.41
CA LEU A 85 -20.67 -8.65 11.93
C LEU A 85 -20.50 -7.41 12.81
N PHE A 86 -21.59 -6.81 13.29
CA PHE A 86 -21.54 -5.75 14.30
C PHE A 86 -20.93 -6.25 15.61
N ILE A 87 -21.40 -7.39 16.14
CA ILE A 87 -20.85 -7.98 17.37
C ILE A 87 -19.36 -8.28 17.19
N LEU A 88 -18.97 -8.85 16.04
CA LEU A 88 -17.57 -9.12 15.71
C LEU A 88 -16.74 -7.83 15.70
N ALA A 89 -17.20 -6.77 15.04
CA ALA A 89 -16.53 -5.47 15.05
C ALA A 89 -16.40 -4.89 16.46
N PHE A 90 -17.48 -4.92 17.23
CA PHE A 90 -17.54 -4.40 18.58
C PHE A 90 -16.54 -5.14 19.50
N VAL A 91 -16.55 -6.47 19.46
CA VAL A 91 -15.62 -7.32 20.22
C VAL A 91 -14.19 -7.09 19.77
N LEU A 92 -13.93 -7.07 18.46
CA LEU A 92 -12.59 -6.92 17.90
C LEU A 92 -11.96 -5.57 18.28
N VAL A 93 -12.71 -4.47 18.16
CA VAL A 93 -12.22 -3.14 18.55
C VAL A 93 -12.06 -3.04 20.06
N SER A 94 -13.01 -3.56 20.84
CA SER A 94 -12.93 -3.56 22.31
C SER A 94 -11.71 -4.36 22.79
N VAL A 95 -11.47 -5.55 22.24
CA VAL A 95 -10.28 -6.36 22.53
C VAL A 95 -9.01 -5.61 22.15
N THR A 96 -8.98 -4.93 21.00
CA THR A 96 -7.80 -4.15 20.58
C THR A 96 -7.50 -3.01 21.56
N LEU A 97 -8.53 -2.27 21.99
CA LEU A 97 -8.37 -1.17 22.95
C LEU A 97 -7.99 -1.68 24.35
N LEU A 98 -8.61 -2.76 24.81
CA LEU A 98 -8.30 -3.39 26.09
C LEU A 98 -6.89 -3.97 26.10
N ASP A 99 -6.46 -4.63 25.03
CA ASP A 99 -5.09 -5.15 24.86
C ASP A 99 -4.08 -4.00 24.82
N THR A 100 -4.41 -2.89 24.15
CA THR A 100 -3.59 -1.66 24.19
C THR A 100 -3.45 -1.12 25.62
N ILE A 101 -4.54 -1.02 26.38
CA ILE A 101 -4.53 -0.57 27.79
C ILE A 101 -3.75 -1.56 28.66
N TYR A 102 -3.88 -2.86 28.41
CA TYR A 102 -3.18 -3.90 29.15
C TYR A 102 -1.67 -3.83 28.91
N VAL A 103 -1.25 -3.73 27.64
CA VAL A 103 0.14 -3.53 27.26
C VAL A 103 0.67 -2.20 27.83
N ALA A 104 -0.14 -1.13 27.83
CA ALA A 104 0.21 0.15 28.46
C ALA A 104 0.51 -0.01 29.97
N LYS A 105 -0.34 -0.75 30.69
CA LYS A 105 -0.13 -1.04 32.12
C LYS A 105 1.10 -1.91 32.37
N LEU A 106 1.37 -2.88 31.50
CA LEU A 106 2.58 -3.70 31.59
C LEU A 106 3.85 -2.85 31.43
N PHE A 107 3.86 -1.91 30.50
CA PHE A 107 4.98 -0.97 30.35
C PHE A 107 5.10 -0.01 31.53
N ALA A 108 3.99 0.50 32.05
CA ALA A 108 3.99 1.36 33.23
C ALA A 108 4.52 0.65 34.48
N ALA A 109 4.27 -0.66 34.61
CA ALA A 109 4.72 -1.47 35.73
C ALA A 109 6.16 -2.00 35.58
N GLY A 110 6.78 -1.89 34.40
CA GLY A 110 8.11 -2.46 34.11
C GLY A 110 8.18 -4.00 34.06
N GLU A 111 7.13 -4.72 34.48
CA GLU A 111 7.10 -6.18 34.56
C GLU A 111 6.40 -6.83 33.34
N VAL A 112 7.13 -7.17 32.27
CA VAL A 112 6.56 -7.98 31.17
C VAL A 112 6.67 -9.47 31.47
N LYS A 113 5.72 -9.98 32.28
CA LYS A 113 5.66 -11.41 32.61
C LYS A 113 5.24 -12.31 31.44
N LYS A 114 4.53 -11.78 30.44
CA LYS A 114 3.98 -12.53 29.29
C LYS A 114 4.10 -11.73 27.99
N MET A 115 4.70 -12.32 26.97
CA MET A 115 4.98 -11.69 25.67
C MET A 115 3.86 -11.82 24.62
N TRP A 116 2.91 -12.73 24.82
CA TRP A 116 1.81 -12.95 23.87
C TRP A 116 0.87 -11.74 23.65
N PRO A 117 0.57 -10.87 24.65
CA PRO A 117 -0.31 -9.71 24.44
C PRO A 117 0.28 -8.73 23.43
N VAL A 118 1.59 -8.46 23.52
CA VAL A 118 2.31 -7.62 22.56
C VAL A 118 2.25 -8.20 21.14
N LYS A 119 2.43 -9.53 21.01
CA LYS A 119 2.33 -10.22 19.70
C LYS A 119 0.90 -10.18 19.15
N LEU A 120 -0.11 -10.32 20.02
CA LEU A 120 -1.51 -10.21 19.65
C LEU A 120 -1.81 -8.79 19.16
N LEU A 121 -1.46 -7.76 19.94
CA LEU A 121 -1.65 -6.35 19.60
C LEU A 121 -1.08 -6.03 18.21
N ARG A 122 0.15 -6.48 17.92
CA ARG A 122 0.79 -6.25 16.61
C ARG A 122 -0.03 -6.87 15.46
N LYS A 123 -0.49 -8.11 15.61
CA LYS A 123 -1.28 -8.80 14.57
C LYS A 123 -2.66 -8.15 14.41
N VAL A 124 -3.34 -7.88 15.52
CA VAL A 124 -4.68 -7.31 15.54
C VAL A 124 -4.66 -5.91 14.95
N VAL A 125 -3.74 -5.03 15.36
CA VAL A 125 -3.64 -3.68 14.80
C VAL A 125 -3.30 -3.71 13.31
N SER A 126 -2.38 -4.59 12.88
CA SER A 126 -2.08 -4.73 11.46
C SER A 126 -3.31 -5.12 10.64
N ILE A 127 -4.21 -5.97 11.15
CA ILE A 127 -5.42 -6.37 10.42
C ILE A 127 -6.51 -5.30 10.54
N VAL A 128 -6.83 -4.88 11.76
CA VAL A 128 -7.95 -3.99 12.07
C VAL A 128 -7.72 -2.59 11.50
N VAL A 129 -6.56 -1.99 11.78
CA VAL A 129 -6.27 -0.59 11.41
C VAL A 129 -5.83 -0.45 9.95
N THR A 130 -5.23 -1.48 9.33
CA THR A 130 -4.78 -1.38 7.94
C THR A 130 -5.69 -2.05 6.92
N ILE A 131 -6.23 -3.24 7.20
CA ILE A 131 -7.07 -4.00 6.25
C ILE A 131 -8.53 -3.69 6.44
N LEU A 132 -9.03 -3.74 7.68
CA LEU A 132 -10.45 -3.69 7.96
C LEU A 132 -10.93 -2.29 8.38
N PHE A 133 -10.13 -1.24 8.20
CA PHE A 133 -10.41 0.08 8.75
C PHE A 133 -11.78 0.61 8.37
N SER A 134 -12.06 0.73 7.06
CA SER A 134 -13.35 1.23 6.57
C SER A 134 -14.50 0.25 6.82
N SER A 135 -14.22 -1.06 6.80
CA SER A 135 -15.24 -2.08 7.08
C SER A 135 -15.68 -2.10 8.54
N VAL A 136 -14.75 -1.99 9.49
CA VAL A 136 -15.05 -1.92 10.93
C VAL A 136 -15.85 -0.68 11.26
N ILE A 137 -15.50 0.49 10.71
CA ILE A 137 -16.30 1.71 10.89
C ILE A 137 -17.73 1.48 10.37
N LYS A 138 -17.89 0.91 9.17
CA LYS A 138 -19.21 0.60 8.61
C LYS A 138 -20.02 -0.38 9.48
N TRP A 139 -19.39 -1.43 9.99
CA TRP A 139 -20.06 -2.39 10.86
C TRP A 139 -20.46 -1.77 12.20
N LEU A 140 -19.65 -0.88 12.76
CA LEU A 140 -19.99 -0.13 13.97
C LEU A 140 -21.06 0.94 13.72
N LEU A 141 -21.27 1.41 12.49
CA LEU A 141 -22.34 2.35 12.16
C LEU A 141 -23.73 1.68 12.05
N ILE A 142 -23.82 0.34 12.03
CA ILE A 142 -25.08 -0.41 11.87
C ILE A 142 -26.17 -0.02 12.90
N PRO A 143 -25.90 0.17 14.21
CA PRO A 143 -26.92 0.58 15.17
C PRO A 143 -27.52 1.97 14.88
N ILE A 144 -26.76 2.82 14.17
CA ILE A 144 -27.18 4.17 13.79
C ILE A 144 -28.08 4.12 12.54
N ASP A 145 -28.06 3.02 11.79
CA ASP A 145 -28.70 2.92 10.47
C ASP A 145 -30.23 3.08 10.56
N CYS A 146 -30.85 2.77 11.70
CA CYS A 146 -32.28 3.02 11.91
C CYS A 146 -32.68 4.49 12.13
N LEU A 147 -31.71 5.41 12.25
CA LEU A 147 -31.97 6.85 12.08
C LEU A 147 -32.12 7.24 10.60
N VAL A 148 -31.63 6.41 9.68
CA VAL A 148 -31.28 6.83 8.29
C VAL A 148 -31.98 6.01 7.22
N SER A 149 -32.21 4.72 7.45
CA SER A 149 -32.60 3.75 6.43
C SER A 149 -33.85 2.97 6.84
N ASN A 150 -34.73 2.73 5.87
CA ASN A 150 -35.90 1.86 6.00
C ASN A 150 -35.56 0.36 5.74
N GLU A 151 -34.29 0.03 5.48
CA GLU A 151 -33.85 -1.37 5.37
C GLU A 151 -33.77 -2.05 6.75
N PRO A 152 -33.99 -3.38 6.83
CA PRO A 152 -33.89 -4.11 8.09
C PRO A 152 -32.46 -4.02 8.66
N SER A 153 -32.32 -3.20 9.71
CA SER A 153 -31.09 -3.02 10.48
C SER A 153 -31.14 -3.85 11.78
N LEU A 154 -30.09 -3.77 12.61
CA LEU A 154 -30.05 -4.39 13.95
C LEU A 154 -31.31 -4.06 14.78
N SER A 155 -31.86 -2.87 14.59
CA SER A 155 -33.06 -2.40 15.31
C SER A 155 -34.33 -3.14 14.85
N ALA A 156 -34.44 -3.54 13.58
CA ALA A 156 -35.56 -4.36 13.08
C ALA A 156 -35.58 -5.79 13.68
N GLU A 157 -34.43 -6.27 14.15
CA GLU A 157 -34.29 -7.58 14.79
C GLU A 157 -34.52 -7.51 16.31
N ILE A 158 -34.12 -6.41 16.95
CA ILE A 158 -34.38 -6.12 18.37
C ILE A 158 -35.87 -5.90 18.64
N HIS A 159 -36.57 -5.21 17.73
CA HIS A 159 -37.99 -4.87 17.90
C HIS A 159 -38.96 -5.86 17.21
N GLY A 160 -38.44 -6.80 16.41
CA GLY A 160 -39.21 -7.81 15.68
C GLY A 160 -39.68 -7.37 14.28
N PRO A 161 -40.07 -8.32 13.41
CA PRO A 161 -40.49 -7.98 12.05
C PRO A 161 -41.74 -7.09 12.06
N GLY A 162 -41.63 -5.87 11.53
CA GLY A 162 -42.75 -4.94 11.34
C GLY A 162 -42.90 -3.85 12.40
N SER A 163 -42.07 -3.83 13.45
CA SER A 163 -42.04 -2.72 14.41
C SER A 163 -41.36 -1.49 13.79
N PRO A 164 -41.93 -0.28 13.89
CA PRO A 164 -41.28 0.93 13.39
C PRO A 164 -39.99 1.20 14.17
N CYS A 165 -38.88 1.35 13.46
CA CYS A 165 -37.63 1.84 14.04
C CYS A 165 -37.87 3.24 14.61
N THR A 166 -37.88 3.35 15.94
CA THR A 166 -37.96 4.64 16.61
C THR A 166 -36.56 4.97 17.15
N PRO A 167 -35.92 6.06 16.70
CA PRO A 167 -34.53 6.37 17.04
C PRO A 167 -34.27 6.69 18.53
N TRP A 168 -35.28 6.52 19.39
CA TRP A 168 -35.26 6.87 20.81
C TRP A 168 -35.85 5.77 21.70
N ALA A 169 -36.09 4.57 21.17
CA ALA A 169 -36.44 3.44 22.02
C ALA A 169 -35.26 3.11 22.96
N ILE A 170 -35.54 2.85 24.23
CA ILE A 170 -34.54 2.56 25.26
C ILE A 170 -33.51 1.49 24.84
N PRO A 171 -33.90 0.37 24.17
CA PRO A 171 -32.94 -0.64 23.70
C PRO A 171 -31.92 -0.10 22.69
N ASP A 172 -32.34 0.78 21.77
CA ASP A 172 -31.45 1.34 20.74
C ASP A 172 -30.48 2.37 21.32
N VAL A 173 -30.92 3.15 22.31
CA VAL A 173 -30.06 4.13 23.02
C VAL A 173 -28.94 3.42 23.78
N ILE A 174 -29.27 2.31 24.44
CA ILE A 174 -28.31 1.49 25.21
C ILE A 174 -27.19 0.94 24.31
N VAL A 175 -27.47 0.62 23.04
CA VAL A 175 -26.46 0.10 22.09
C VAL A 175 -25.74 1.23 21.35
N THR A 176 -26.45 2.30 21.01
CA THR A 176 -25.91 3.39 20.16
C THR A 176 -24.87 4.24 20.89
N ILE A 177 -25.11 4.63 22.15
CA ILE A 177 -24.19 5.50 22.91
C ILE A 177 -22.80 4.83 23.10
N PRO A 178 -22.70 3.57 23.58
CA PRO A 178 -21.41 2.89 23.69
C PRO A 178 -20.72 2.72 22.35
N THR A 179 -21.48 2.47 21.28
CA THR A 179 -20.94 2.30 19.93
C THR A 179 -20.34 3.59 19.39
N LEU A 180 -20.98 4.74 19.61
CA LEU A 180 -20.42 6.05 19.25
C LEU A 180 -19.10 6.34 19.97
N PHE A 181 -19.05 6.05 21.28
CA PHE A 181 -17.81 6.17 22.05
C PHE A 181 -16.71 5.25 21.50
N LEU A 182 -17.07 4.00 21.16
CA LEU A 182 -16.15 3.02 20.59
C LEU A 182 -15.62 3.46 19.22
N ILE A 183 -16.46 4.02 18.35
CA ILE A 183 -16.04 4.58 17.05
C ILE A 183 -15.07 5.75 17.26
N ALA A 184 -15.38 6.69 18.16
CA ALA A 184 -14.52 7.83 18.45
C ALA A 184 -13.16 7.39 19.00
N ALA A 185 -13.16 6.43 19.93
CA ALA A 185 -11.93 5.84 20.48
C ALA A 185 -11.12 5.12 19.38
N TYR A 186 -11.79 4.36 18.51
CA TYR A 186 -11.14 3.64 17.41
C TYR A 186 -10.52 4.58 16.37
N ILE A 187 -11.23 5.62 15.94
CA ILE A 187 -10.71 6.62 15.00
C ILE A 187 -9.50 7.33 15.60
N THR A 188 -9.59 7.73 16.87
CA THR A 188 -8.49 8.37 17.58
C THR A 188 -7.27 7.44 17.65
N PHE A 189 -7.48 6.19 18.03
CA PHE A 189 -6.43 5.17 18.06
C PHE A 189 -5.78 4.97 16.69
N ALA A 190 -6.57 4.85 15.62
CA ALA A 190 -6.06 4.65 14.26
C ALA A 190 -5.27 5.87 13.73
N VAL A 191 -5.70 7.09 14.07
CA VAL A 191 -4.98 8.33 13.71
C VAL A 191 -3.66 8.42 14.46
N VAL A 192 -3.65 8.13 15.77
CA VAL A 192 -2.43 8.10 16.58
C VAL A 192 -1.49 7.00 16.08
N ALA A 193 -2.01 5.81 15.79
CA ALA A 193 -1.25 4.73 15.19
C ALA A 193 -0.63 5.14 13.86
N SER A 194 -1.41 5.72 12.93
CA SER A 194 -0.89 6.21 11.64
C SER A 194 0.18 7.30 11.80
N ARG A 195 0.15 8.05 12.92
CA ARG A 195 1.14 9.10 13.22
C ARG A 195 2.45 8.53 13.72
N LEU A 196 2.41 7.48 14.53
CA LEU A 196 3.55 6.95 15.30
C LEU A 196 4.10 5.64 14.72
N SER A 197 3.31 4.90 13.93
CA SER A 197 3.69 3.59 13.37
C SER A 197 4.50 3.73 12.08
N PHE A 198 5.62 4.45 12.13
CA PHE A 198 6.56 4.53 11.02
C PHE A 198 7.98 4.32 11.53
N ALA A 199 8.84 3.86 10.64
CA ALA A 199 10.25 3.72 10.95
C ALA A 199 11.00 4.92 10.38
N ALA A 200 11.54 5.71 11.30
CA ALA A 200 12.21 6.97 11.02
C ALA A 200 13.67 6.81 10.55
N SER A 201 14.24 5.59 10.66
CA SER A 201 15.63 5.37 10.27
C SER A 201 15.78 5.55 8.76
N PRO A 202 16.65 6.47 8.31
CA PRO A 202 16.83 6.73 6.88
C PRO A 202 17.56 5.56 6.19
N LEU A 203 18.36 4.78 6.92
CA LEU A 203 19.09 3.59 6.46
C LEU A 203 18.20 2.36 6.24
N ALA A 204 16.95 2.40 6.71
CA ALA A 204 16.09 1.23 6.65
C ALA A 204 15.49 1.06 5.25
N ASP A 205 15.88 0.00 4.53
CA ASP A 205 15.42 -0.30 3.16
C ASP A 205 13.96 -0.80 3.07
N HIS A 206 13.25 -0.87 4.18
CA HIS A 206 11.88 -1.35 4.20
C HIS A 206 10.87 -0.37 3.55
N PRO A 207 9.77 -0.89 2.96
CA PRO A 207 8.73 -0.07 2.33
C PRO A 207 7.94 0.81 3.32
N ARG A 208 8.11 0.62 4.65
CA ARG A 208 7.53 1.48 5.69
C ARG A 208 8.48 2.57 6.20
N ALA A 209 9.68 2.70 5.62
CA ALA A 209 10.60 3.80 5.91
C ALA A 209 9.98 5.11 5.46
N GLN A 210 9.70 6.00 6.41
CA GLN A 210 9.16 7.31 6.14
C GLN A 210 9.84 8.35 7.01
N ALA A 211 10.03 9.56 6.47
CA ALA A 211 10.55 10.66 7.28
C ALA A 211 9.49 11.24 8.23
N THR A 212 8.21 11.25 7.82
CA THR A 212 7.13 11.76 8.65
C THR A 212 5.84 10.94 8.46
N GLY A 213 5.16 10.61 9.56
CA GLY A 213 3.80 10.01 9.52
C GLY A 213 2.68 11.01 9.18
N ARG A 214 3.00 12.27 8.84
CA ARG A 214 2.01 13.35 8.62
C ARG A 214 1.12 13.08 7.40
N VAL A 215 1.68 12.48 6.36
CA VAL A 215 0.93 12.15 5.13
C VAL A 215 -0.04 11.00 5.39
N GLU A 216 0.38 9.97 6.15
CA GLU A 216 -0.49 8.85 6.52
C GLU A 216 -1.66 9.29 7.41
N VAL A 217 -1.45 10.24 8.33
CA VAL A 217 -2.57 10.81 9.10
C VAL A 217 -3.59 11.51 8.21
N ARG A 218 -3.14 12.32 7.25
CA ARG A 218 -4.07 12.96 6.30
C ARG A 218 -4.85 11.93 5.50
N PHE A 219 -4.18 10.86 5.07
CA PHE A 219 -4.83 9.76 4.37
C PHE A 219 -5.85 9.04 5.25
N ALA A 220 -5.52 8.74 6.52
CA ALA A 220 -6.44 8.16 7.48
C ALA A 220 -7.67 9.06 7.71
N CYS A 221 -7.47 10.37 7.87
CA CYS A 221 -8.57 11.34 7.95
C CYS A 221 -9.44 11.35 6.68
N THR A 222 -8.84 11.27 5.50
CA THR A 222 -9.58 11.13 4.24
C THR A 222 -10.42 9.85 4.21
N LYS A 223 -9.91 8.72 4.70
CA LYS A 223 -10.71 7.47 4.77
C LYS A 223 -11.89 7.60 5.72
N VAL A 224 -11.70 8.23 6.89
CA VAL A 224 -12.79 8.51 7.83
C VAL A 224 -13.84 9.39 7.14
N ALA A 225 -13.39 10.49 6.51
CA ALA A 225 -14.28 11.38 5.78
C ALA A 225 -15.04 10.67 4.65
N VAL A 226 -14.39 9.81 3.87
CA VAL A 226 -15.02 8.99 2.81
C VAL A 226 -16.04 8.02 3.39
N THR A 227 -15.71 7.36 4.50
CA THR A 227 -16.59 6.36 5.10
C THR A 227 -17.83 7.02 5.71
N LEU A 228 -17.65 8.17 6.38
CA LEU A 228 -18.74 8.96 6.94
C LEU A 228 -19.56 9.67 5.86
N SER A 229 -18.94 10.19 4.79
CA SER A 229 -19.67 10.87 3.72
C SER A 229 -20.59 9.93 2.93
N ALA A 230 -20.25 8.65 2.84
CA ALA A 230 -21.10 7.62 2.26
C ALA A 230 -22.30 7.26 3.15
N TYR A 231 -22.18 7.51 4.45
CA TYR A 231 -23.29 7.37 5.38
C TYR A 231 -24.18 8.64 5.37
N LEU A 232 -23.55 9.82 5.32
CA LEU A 232 -24.21 11.11 5.29
C LEU A 232 -24.83 11.48 3.94
N SER A 233 -24.53 10.74 2.85
CA SER A 233 -25.08 11.02 1.52
C SER A 233 -26.61 10.89 1.45
N SER A 234 -27.24 10.26 2.44
CA SER A 234 -28.71 10.24 2.57
C SER A 234 -29.29 11.58 3.04
N TYR A 235 -28.48 12.43 3.69
CA TYR A 235 -28.91 13.71 4.28
C TYR A 235 -28.40 14.93 3.52
N VAL A 236 -27.25 14.79 2.87
CA VAL A 236 -26.56 15.88 2.18
C VAL A 236 -26.55 15.58 0.69
N THR A 237 -26.72 16.60 -0.15
CA THR A 237 -26.71 16.44 -1.61
C THR A 237 -25.47 15.68 -2.09
N SER A 238 -25.63 14.77 -3.06
CA SER A 238 -24.53 13.99 -3.62
C SER A 238 -23.39 14.86 -4.16
N VAL A 239 -23.71 16.07 -4.65
CA VAL A 239 -22.72 17.04 -5.16
C VAL A 239 -21.83 17.61 -4.04
N THR A 240 -22.39 17.95 -2.89
CA THR A 240 -21.59 18.53 -1.78
C THR A 240 -20.68 17.47 -1.15
N THR A 241 -21.18 16.25 -0.97
CA THR A 241 -20.37 15.13 -0.46
C THR A 241 -19.23 14.77 -1.40
N THR A 242 -19.46 14.71 -2.71
CA THR A 242 -18.41 14.42 -3.70
C THR A 242 -17.41 15.58 -3.85
N LEU A 243 -17.83 16.83 -3.70
CA LEU A 243 -16.92 17.98 -3.68
C LEU A 243 -15.92 17.90 -2.51
N VAL A 244 -16.38 17.56 -1.30
CA VAL A 244 -15.50 17.36 -0.14
C VAL A 244 -14.48 16.25 -0.41
N LEU A 245 -14.90 15.16 -1.07
CA LEU A 245 -14.00 14.07 -1.46
C LEU A 245 -12.91 14.53 -2.42
N VAL A 246 -13.26 15.32 -3.44
CA VAL A 246 -12.30 15.90 -4.39
C VAL A 246 -11.29 16.79 -3.68
N ILE A 247 -11.74 17.67 -2.79
CA ILE A 247 -10.86 18.57 -2.02
C ILE A 247 -9.88 17.76 -1.16
N MET A 248 -10.38 16.78 -0.39
CA MET A 248 -9.54 15.96 0.48
C MET A 248 -8.54 15.11 -0.31
N ALA A 249 -8.96 14.49 -1.43
CA ALA A 249 -8.07 13.73 -2.29
C ALA A 249 -6.99 14.63 -2.94
N SER A 250 -7.35 15.85 -3.33
CA SER A 250 -6.41 16.84 -3.89
C SER A 250 -5.35 17.25 -2.86
N VAL A 251 -5.76 17.50 -1.61
CA VAL A 251 -4.83 17.86 -0.53
C VAL A 251 -3.86 16.72 -0.24
N VAL A 252 -4.33 15.47 -0.15
CA VAL A 252 -3.48 14.31 0.10
C VAL A 252 -2.51 14.07 -1.06
N LEU A 253 -2.98 14.11 -2.31
CA LEU A 253 -2.13 13.92 -3.50
C LEU A 253 -1.06 15.01 -3.59
N ARG A 254 -1.44 16.29 -3.42
CA ARG A 254 -0.49 17.41 -3.43
C ARG A 254 0.56 17.26 -2.35
N LYS A 255 0.17 16.92 -1.11
CA LYS A 255 1.12 16.76 -0.01
C LYS A 255 2.02 15.54 -0.19
N HIS A 256 1.53 14.45 -0.77
CA HIS A 256 2.35 13.29 -1.11
C HIS A 256 3.43 13.64 -2.14
N ILE A 257 3.06 14.32 -3.23
CA ILE A 257 4.01 14.74 -4.27
C ILE A 257 5.03 15.75 -3.72
N GLN A 258 4.61 16.69 -2.88
CA GLN A 258 5.51 17.70 -2.32
C GLN A 258 6.56 17.11 -1.36
N ILE A 259 6.13 16.19 -0.47
CA ILE A 259 6.95 15.70 0.65
C ILE A 259 7.74 14.44 0.29
N LEU A 260 7.26 13.63 -0.66
CA LEU A 260 7.81 12.30 -0.99
C LEU A 260 8.14 11.51 0.29
N PRO A 261 7.12 11.13 1.08
CA PRO A 261 7.32 10.74 2.47
C PRO A 261 8.16 9.48 2.65
N TYR A 262 8.20 8.58 1.66
CA TYR A 262 8.94 7.32 1.76
C TYR A 262 10.41 7.48 1.36
N HIS A 263 11.32 6.75 2.00
CA HIS A 263 12.71 6.68 1.55
C HIS A 263 12.85 5.77 0.31
N ASN A 264 12.06 4.69 0.23
CA ASN A 264 12.02 3.82 -0.93
C ASN A 264 11.27 4.49 -2.10
N HIS A 265 11.98 4.66 -3.23
CA HIS A 265 11.45 5.28 -4.44
C HIS A 265 10.28 4.49 -5.06
N THR A 266 10.29 3.17 -5.01
CA THR A 266 9.20 2.33 -5.55
C THR A 266 7.91 2.59 -4.79
N MET A 267 7.97 2.73 -3.47
CA MET A 267 6.79 3.07 -2.66
C MET A 267 6.25 4.47 -2.99
N ASN A 268 7.11 5.48 -3.16
CA ASN A 268 6.67 6.82 -3.56
C ASN A 268 5.95 6.82 -4.91
N HIS A 269 6.45 6.07 -5.89
CA HIS A 269 5.79 5.89 -7.18
C HIS A 269 4.44 5.19 -7.02
N THR A 270 4.43 3.97 -6.45
CA THR A 270 3.19 3.19 -6.29
C THR A 270 2.10 3.97 -5.53
N ARG A 271 2.44 4.62 -4.42
CA ARG A 271 1.51 5.50 -3.68
C ARG A 271 1.06 6.71 -4.51
N GLY A 272 1.97 7.34 -5.25
CA GLY A 272 1.66 8.49 -6.10
C GLY A 272 0.61 8.16 -7.17
N GLY A 273 0.84 7.08 -7.93
CA GLY A 273 -0.12 6.62 -8.93
C GLY A 273 -1.48 6.22 -8.34
N ILE A 274 -1.48 5.55 -7.18
CA ILE A 274 -2.70 5.16 -6.47
C ILE A 274 -3.50 6.38 -5.99
N LEU A 275 -2.85 7.36 -5.36
CA LEU A 275 -3.51 8.58 -4.88
C LEU A 275 -4.06 9.40 -6.05
N SER A 276 -3.38 9.40 -7.21
CA SER A 276 -3.91 9.99 -8.44
C SER A 276 -5.17 9.28 -8.94
N CYS A 277 -5.23 7.94 -8.85
CA CYS A 277 -6.45 7.20 -9.19
C CYS A 277 -7.62 7.54 -8.25
N VAL A 278 -7.36 7.62 -6.94
CA VAL A 278 -8.38 8.01 -5.95
C VAL A 278 -8.89 9.43 -6.22
N TRP A 279 -7.99 10.36 -6.53
CA TRP A 279 -8.35 11.73 -6.90
C TRP A 279 -9.20 11.78 -8.18
N TRP A 280 -8.83 11.03 -9.21
CA TRP A 280 -9.59 10.93 -10.45
C TRP A 280 -10.98 10.34 -10.23
N LEU A 281 -11.11 9.27 -9.46
CA LEU A 281 -12.43 8.68 -9.15
C LEU A 281 -13.31 9.63 -8.33
N ALA A 282 -12.72 10.40 -7.42
CA ALA A 282 -13.46 11.45 -6.70
C ALA A 282 -13.97 12.51 -7.69
N LEU A 283 -13.14 12.93 -8.65
CA LEU A 283 -13.53 13.88 -9.69
C LEU A 283 -14.65 13.33 -10.59
N CYS A 284 -14.54 12.08 -11.04
CA CYS A 284 -15.58 11.42 -11.83
C CYS A 284 -16.90 11.30 -11.06
N SER A 285 -16.84 11.01 -9.77
CA SER A 285 -18.03 10.92 -8.90
C SER A 285 -18.70 12.28 -8.73
N PHE A 286 -17.91 13.36 -8.63
CA PHE A 286 -18.41 14.72 -8.64
C PHE A 286 -19.08 15.05 -9.99
N THR A 287 -18.43 14.74 -11.12
CA THR A 287 -18.99 14.94 -12.46
C THR A 287 -20.30 14.18 -12.64
N ASN A 288 -20.37 12.91 -12.21
CA ASN A 288 -21.60 12.11 -12.26
C ASN A 288 -22.71 12.68 -11.38
N SER A 289 -22.37 13.16 -10.17
CA SER A 289 -23.33 13.78 -9.27
C SER A 289 -23.91 15.08 -9.85
N VAL A 290 -23.07 15.92 -10.48
CA VAL A 290 -23.51 17.14 -11.16
C VAL A 290 -24.35 16.82 -12.40
N LEU A 291 -23.91 15.85 -13.22
CA LEU A 291 -24.63 15.44 -14.43
C LEU A 291 -26.02 14.90 -14.09
N ARG A 292 -26.12 14.09 -13.03
CA ARG A 292 -27.40 13.57 -12.53
C ARG A 292 -28.33 14.70 -12.08
N GLN A 293 -27.80 15.69 -11.37
CA GLN A 293 -28.59 16.84 -10.94
C GLN A 293 -29.03 17.73 -12.12
N ALA A 294 -28.18 17.88 -13.14
CA ALA A 294 -28.46 18.71 -14.32
C ALA A 294 -29.44 18.06 -15.31
N THR A 295 -29.38 16.74 -15.48
CA THR A 295 -30.20 16.01 -16.47
C THR A 295 -31.56 15.58 -15.94
N GLY A 296 -31.74 15.48 -14.61
CA GLY A 296 -33.00 15.03 -14.01
C GLY A 296 -33.38 13.58 -14.31
N ILE A 297 -32.52 12.82 -15.01
CA ILE A 297 -32.78 11.41 -15.36
C ILE A 297 -32.59 10.56 -14.10
N VAL A 298 -33.71 10.02 -13.60
CA VAL A 298 -33.76 9.26 -12.34
C VAL A 298 -33.41 7.79 -12.55
N ASP A 299 -33.59 7.23 -13.75
CA ASP A 299 -33.48 5.79 -13.98
C ASP A 299 -32.03 5.30 -14.22
N PRO A 300 -31.45 4.50 -13.29
CA PRO A 300 -30.06 4.06 -13.34
C PRO A 300 -29.76 2.99 -14.40
N ASN A 301 -30.79 2.46 -15.06
CA ASN A 301 -30.68 1.33 -16.00
C ASN A 301 -30.76 1.74 -17.48
N GLN A 302 -31.08 3.00 -17.81
CA GLN A 302 -31.22 3.47 -19.20
C GLN A 302 -30.39 4.72 -19.54
N SER A 303 -29.53 5.19 -18.64
CA SER A 303 -28.79 6.42 -18.87
C SER A 303 -27.60 6.23 -19.83
N PRO A 304 -27.39 7.12 -20.83
CA PRO A 304 -26.16 7.19 -21.61
C PRO A 304 -24.91 7.47 -20.75
N SER A 305 -25.08 7.78 -19.46
CA SER A 305 -24.00 7.95 -18.48
C SER A 305 -23.19 6.68 -18.24
N GLN A 306 -23.73 5.47 -18.48
CA GLN A 306 -22.97 4.23 -18.28
C GLN A 306 -21.74 4.15 -19.18
N VAL A 307 -21.85 4.59 -20.45
CA VAL A 307 -20.72 4.61 -21.38
C VAL A 307 -19.64 5.57 -20.87
N LEU A 308 -20.04 6.74 -20.38
CA LEU A 308 -19.14 7.73 -19.79
C LEU A 308 -18.43 7.19 -18.52
N GLU A 309 -19.15 6.47 -17.66
CA GLU A 309 -18.60 5.82 -16.47
C GLU A 309 -17.51 4.80 -16.80
N TRP A 310 -17.70 3.98 -17.84
CA TRP A 310 -16.68 3.02 -18.28
C TRP A 310 -15.47 3.70 -18.92
N VAL A 311 -15.67 4.84 -19.60
CA VAL A 311 -14.57 5.70 -20.05
C VAL A 311 -13.79 6.26 -18.85
N PHE A 312 -14.47 6.70 -17.79
CA PHE A 312 -13.81 7.14 -16.57
C PHE A 312 -12.97 6.04 -15.91
N ILE A 313 -13.48 4.80 -15.89
CA ILE A 313 -12.75 3.65 -15.35
C ILE A 313 -11.56 3.27 -16.23
N SER A 314 -11.71 3.27 -17.56
CA SER A 314 -10.61 2.92 -18.47
C SER A 314 -9.44 3.91 -18.39
N LEU A 315 -9.72 5.18 -18.04
CA LEU A 315 -8.71 6.21 -17.81
C LEU A 315 -7.90 6.05 -16.52
N LEU A 316 -8.23 5.10 -15.63
CA LEU A 316 -7.47 4.84 -14.40
C LEU A 316 -6.01 4.48 -14.67
N ILE A 317 -5.73 3.70 -15.73
CA ILE A 317 -4.36 3.30 -16.09
C ILE A 317 -3.54 4.52 -16.52
N PRO A 318 -3.99 5.35 -17.50
CA PRO A 318 -3.35 6.62 -17.81
C PRO A 318 -3.14 7.52 -16.60
N VAL A 319 -4.14 7.64 -15.72
CA VAL A 319 -4.05 8.47 -14.51
C VAL A 319 -3.01 7.95 -13.52
N TYR A 320 -2.94 6.62 -13.33
CA TYR A 320 -1.89 6.00 -12.51
C TYR A 320 -0.49 6.32 -13.05
N VAL A 321 -0.32 6.24 -14.38
CA VAL A 321 0.94 6.59 -15.05
C VAL A 321 1.23 8.08 -14.91
N ALA A 322 0.24 8.96 -15.09
CA ALA A 322 0.39 10.39 -14.91
C ALA A 322 0.82 10.74 -13.47
N GLY A 323 0.22 10.12 -12.46
CA GLY A 323 0.63 10.26 -11.06
C GLY A 323 2.09 9.85 -10.82
N ASN A 324 2.52 8.75 -11.43
CA ASN A 324 3.94 8.34 -11.39
C ASN A 324 4.85 9.35 -12.07
N LEU A 325 4.45 9.89 -13.23
CA LEU A 325 5.19 10.91 -13.96
C LEU A 325 5.32 12.20 -13.15
N LEU A 326 4.31 12.60 -12.38
CA LEU A 326 4.39 13.74 -11.46
C LEU A 326 5.44 13.51 -10.37
N VAL A 327 5.50 12.30 -9.80
CA VAL A 327 6.54 11.93 -8.82
C VAL A 327 7.94 11.96 -9.47
N VAL A 328 8.08 11.42 -10.69
CA VAL A 328 9.34 11.47 -11.45
C VAL A 328 9.75 12.92 -11.76
N HIS A 329 8.80 13.74 -12.20
CA HIS A 329 9.06 15.14 -12.54
C HIS A 329 9.50 15.93 -11.31
N ARG A 330 8.83 15.75 -10.17
CA ARG A 330 9.23 16.36 -8.91
C ARG A 330 10.62 15.91 -8.49
N ARG A 331 10.92 14.62 -8.59
CA ARG A 331 12.26 14.09 -8.34
C ARG A 331 13.31 14.73 -9.24
N GLN A 332 13.07 14.82 -10.54
CA GLN A 332 14.00 15.45 -11.49
C GLN A 332 14.19 16.94 -11.21
N SER A 333 13.14 17.64 -10.78
CA SER A 333 13.23 19.04 -10.34
C SER A 333 14.17 19.18 -9.14
N ILE A 334 14.10 18.26 -8.17
CA ILE A 334 15.01 18.24 -7.02
C ILE A 334 16.43 17.90 -7.46
N GLU A 335 16.63 16.94 -8.36
CA GLU A 335 17.96 16.60 -8.92
C GLU A 335 18.61 17.79 -9.63
N ARG A 336 17.84 18.58 -10.40
CA ARG A 336 18.36 19.81 -11.04
C ARG A 336 18.78 20.86 -10.01
N ASN A 337 17.95 21.07 -8.99
CA ASN A 337 18.28 22.01 -7.91
C ASN A 337 19.52 21.55 -7.14
N LEU A 338 19.64 20.25 -6.87
CA LEU A 338 20.82 19.66 -6.24
C LEU A 338 22.09 19.86 -7.07
N ASN A 339 22.02 19.67 -8.40
CA ASN A 339 23.17 19.90 -9.27
C ASN A 339 23.56 21.39 -9.32
N ARG A 340 22.58 22.30 -9.33
CA ARG A 340 22.86 23.75 -9.21
C ARG A 340 23.60 24.06 -7.91
N LEU A 341 23.07 23.58 -6.78
CA LEU A 341 23.68 23.79 -5.46
C LEU A 341 25.05 23.11 -5.33
N ARG A 342 25.27 21.98 -6.01
CA ARG A 342 26.57 21.31 -6.06
C ARG A 342 27.60 22.17 -6.77
N ASN A 343 27.27 22.71 -7.93
CA ASN A 343 28.17 23.61 -8.66
C ASN A 343 28.48 24.87 -7.83
N GLU A 344 27.47 25.46 -7.16
CA GLU A 344 27.69 26.57 -6.23
C GLU A 344 28.64 26.20 -5.08
N TRP A 345 28.47 25.00 -4.52
CA TRP A 345 29.33 24.49 -3.46
C TRP A 345 30.76 24.24 -3.95
N GLU A 346 30.94 23.53 -5.06
CA GLU A 346 32.25 23.24 -5.66
C GLU A 346 33.01 24.53 -6.02
N THR A 347 32.34 25.52 -6.61
CA THR A 347 32.95 26.83 -6.89
C THR A 347 33.33 27.58 -5.61
N SER A 348 32.52 27.51 -4.56
CA SER A 348 32.82 28.13 -3.26
C SER A 348 34.03 27.48 -2.58
N VAL A 349 34.14 26.15 -2.67
CA VAL A 349 35.29 25.39 -2.16
C VAL A 349 36.55 25.73 -2.95
N ALA A 350 36.47 25.79 -4.28
CA ALA A 350 37.60 26.13 -5.14
C ALA A 350 38.14 27.56 -4.86
N LEU A 351 37.25 28.54 -4.73
CA LEU A 351 37.62 29.92 -4.38
C LEU A 351 38.27 30.01 -2.99
N GLN A 352 37.82 29.20 -2.03
CA GLN A 352 38.44 29.16 -0.70
C GLN A 352 39.84 28.55 -0.73
N ILE A 353 40.05 27.47 -1.49
CA ILE A 353 41.38 26.88 -1.67
C ILE A 353 42.33 27.89 -2.33
N GLU A 354 41.84 28.64 -3.32
CA GLU A 354 42.62 29.71 -3.97
C GLU A 354 42.96 30.86 -2.99
N GLN A 355 42.01 31.27 -2.15
CA GLN A 355 42.26 32.28 -1.10
C GLN A 355 43.20 31.79 0.01
N GLU A 356 43.11 30.52 0.40
CA GLU A 356 44.02 29.92 1.39
C GLU A 356 45.43 29.82 0.80
N ASN A 357 45.56 29.39 -0.45
CA ASN A 357 46.84 29.38 -1.17
C ASN A 357 47.44 30.79 -1.37
N GLN A 358 46.61 31.82 -1.56
CA GLN A 358 47.06 33.22 -1.63
C GLN A 358 47.34 33.83 -0.23
N GLY A 359 46.70 33.32 0.82
CA GLY A 359 46.81 33.80 2.21
C GLY A 359 47.94 33.18 3.03
N VAL A 360 48.56 32.09 2.57
CA VAL A 360 49.71 31.44 3.22
C VAL A 360 50.96 32.35 3.28
N GLN A 361 50.99 33.49 2.58
CA GLN A 361 52.07 34.48 2.71
C GLN A 361 51.89 35.53 3.83
N ALA A 362 50.79 35.56 4.60
CA ALA A 362 50.59 36.66 5.57
C ALA A 362 49.66 36.38 6.79
N ALA A 363 49.57 35.15 7.30
CA ALA A 363 48.77 34.88 8.51
C ALA A 363 49.67 34.65 9.74
N PRO A 364 49.53 35.43 10.84
CA PRO A 364 50.30 35.23 12.06
C PRO A 364 49.90 33.91 12.75
N GLU A 365 50.91 33.13 13.14
CA GLU A 365 50.82 31.90 13.91
C GLU A 365 49.97 32.11 15.17
N GLY A 366 48.86 31.37 15.32
CA GLY A 366 48.05 31.41 16.54
C GLY A 366 46.55 31.19 16.39
N THR A 367 46.02 31.10 15.16
CA THR A 367 44.59 30.80 14.98
C THR A 367 44.35 29.30 14.91
N LYS A 368 43.74 28.75 15.98
CA LYS A 368 43.25 27.37 16.08
C LYS A 368 42.60 26.93 14.76
N HIS A 369 42.98 25.75 14.26
CA HIS A 369 42.32 25.09 13.13
C HIS A 369 40.80 25.10 13.32
N LYS A 370 40.14 26.03 12.63
CA LYS A 370 38.68 26.09 12.59
C LYS A 370 38.20 24.87 11.82
N THR A 371 37.25 24.15 12.39
CA THR A 371 36.65 22.99 11.75
C THR A 371 36.10 23.41 10.38
N PRO A 372 36.04 22.50 9.38
CA PRO A 372 35.46 22.79 8.07
C PRO A 372 34.10 23.49 8.19
N TYR A 373 33.29 23.11 9.18
CA TYR A 373 31.99 23.71 9.52
C TYR A 373 32.02 25.21 9.83
N GLU A 374 33.02 25.72 10.55
CA GLU A 374 33.11 27.15 10.90
C GLU A 374 33.58 28.02 9.73
N ARG A 375 34.33 27.45 8.78
CA ARG A 375 34.82 28.17 7.59
C ARG A 375 33.70 28.52 6.60
N PHE A 376 32.64 27.73 6.54
CA PHE A 376 31.53 27.94 5.58
C PHE A 376 30.46 28.95 6.04
N TYR A 377 30.39 29.28 7.33
CA TYR A 377 29.34 30.17 7.86
C TYR A 377 29.48 31.65 7.45
N ARG A 378 30.66 32.11 6.99
CA ARG A 378 30.92 33.52 6.69
C ARG A 378 30.78 33.92 5.22
N SER A 379 30.69 32.97 4.28
CA SER A 379 30.75 33.26 2.84
C SER A 379 29.43 33.10 2.08
N ALA A 380 28.33 32.71 2.73
CA ALA A 380 27.05 32.60 2.04
C ALA A 380 26.50 34.00 1.66
N PRO A 381 26.28 34.31 0.36
CA PRO A 381 25.76 35.60 -0.06
C PRO A 381 24.36 35.82 0.51
N SER A 382 24.19 36.92 1.23
CA SER A 382 23.04 37.24 2.10
C SER A 382 21.70 37.54 1.38
N GLY A 383 21.49 37.09 0.15
CA GLY A 383 20.37 37.51 -0.68
C GLY A 383 19.58 36.45 -1.46
N SER A 384 20.11 35.23 -1.67
CA SER A 384 19.41 34.19 -2.45
C SER A 384 19.06 32.97 -1.60
N THR A 385 17.77 32.67 -1.44
CA THR A 385 17.33 31.43 -0.81
C THR A 385 17.72 30.24 -1.67
N ALA A 386 18.47 29.29 -1.12
CA ALA A 386 18.89 28.07 -1.81
C ALA A 386 17.70 27.16 -2.10
N PHE A 387 16.70 27.17 -1.21
CA PHE A 387 15.51 26.34 -1.29
C PHE A 387 14.24 27.20 -1.30
N ASP A 388 13.29 26.80 -2.15
CA ASP A 388 11.97 27.47 -2.22
C ASP A 388 11.12 27.19 -0.97
N SER A 389 11.38 26.10 -0.27
CA SER A 389 10.67 25.72 0.94
C SER A 389 11.51 24.84 1.86
N ALA A 390 11.18 24.82 3.16
CA ALA A 390 11.82 23.93 4.13
C ALA A 390 11.62 22.44 3.78
N THR A 391 10.49 22.10 3.14
CA THR A 391 10.25 20.73 2.64
C THR A 391 11.16 20.38 1.47
N ASP A 392 11.56 21.35 0.65
CA ASP A 392 12.47 21.13 -0.48
C ASP A 392 13.89 20.89 0.04
N ALA A 393 14.34 21.63 1.06
CA ALA A 393 15.61 21.38 1.75
C ALA A 393 15.67 19.96 2.34
N LEU A 394 14.64 19.56 3.09
CA LEU A 394 14.53 18.22 3.67
C LEU A 394 14.52 17.12 2.60
N THR A 395 13.73 17.29 1.55
CA THR A 395 13.61 16.27 0.48
C THR A 395 14.92 16.16 -0.31
N SER A 396 15.62 17.28 -0.54
CA SER A 396 16.93 17.32 -1.18
C SER A 396 17.98 16.58 -0.35
N ALA A 397 18.05 16.84 0.96
CA ALA A 397 18.96 16.17 1.87
C ALA A 397 18.71 14.66 1.93
N ARG A 398 17.44 14.24 2.02
CA ARG A 398 17.04 12.83 1.99
C ARG A 398 17.39 12.13 0.68
N MET A 399 17.26 12.86 -0.43
CA MET A 399 17.55 12.33 -1.75
C MET A 399 19.05 12.13 -1.97
N LEU A 400 19.88 13.09 -1.58
CA LEU A 400 21.34 12.93 -1.55
C LEU A 400 21.76 11.74 -0.71
N PHE A 401 21.18 11.60 0.47
CA PHE A 401 21.45 10.46 1.34
C PHE A 401 21.19 9.12 0.65
N HIS A 402 20.05 8.96 -0.03
CA HIS A 402 19.72 7.69 -0.70
C HIS A 402 20.56 7.42 -1.96
N MET A 403 21.24 8.44 -2.52
CA MET A 403 22.18 8.24 -3.62
C MET A 403 23.50 7.57 -3.15
N GLY A 404 23.82 7.64 -1.85
CA GLY A 404 24.82 6.78 -1.20
C GLY A 404 26.26 6.90 -1.72
N ARG A 405 26.62 8.04 -2.31
CA ARG A 405 28.00 8.29 -2.77
C ARG A 405 28.82 8.84 -1.61
N GLU A 406 30.00 8.27 -1.36
CA GLU A 406 30.90 8.76 -0.31
C GLU A 406 31.34 10.21 -0.56
N SER A 407 31.59 10.58 -1.83
CA SER A 407 31.89 11.95 -2.26
C SER A 407 30.81 12.98 -1.90
N ASP A 408 29.60 12.54 -1.57
CA ASP A 408 28.45 13.41 -1.33
C ASP A 408 28.20 13.66 0.16
N GLN A 409 29.02 13.10 1.07
CA GLN A 409 28.84 13.28 2.51
C GLN A 409 29.09 14.74 2.94
N ASP A 410 30.16 15.36 2.46
CA ASP A 410 30.46 16.78 2.74
C ASP A 410 29.40 17.70 2.13
N PHE A 411 28.96 17.37 0.91
CA PHE A 411 27.88 18.11 0.26
C PHE A 411 26.53 17.94 0.99
N LEU A 412 26.26 16.75 1.55
CA LEU A 412 25.08 16.52 2.38
C LEU A 412 25.14 17.35 3.67
N ALA A 413 26.30 17.41 4.33
CA ALA A 413 26.52 18.25 5.51
C ALA A 413 26.25 19.72 5.18
N TYR A 414 26.75 20.20 4.04
CA TYR A 414 26.49 21.54 3.53
C TYR A 414 24.99 21.81 3.33
N ILE A 415 24.28 20.92 2.64
CA ILE A 415 22.83 21.07 2.35
C ILE A 415 22.01 21.10 3.65
N VAL A 416 22.28 20.21 4.60
CA VAL A 416 21.55 20.16 5.87
C VAL A 416 21.82 21.41 6.71
N THR A 417 23.08 21.85 6.77
CA THR A 417 23.48 23.05 7.52
C THR A 417 22.86 24.32 6.92
N ARG A 418 22.96 24.48 5.59
CA ARG A 418 22.35 25.59 4.85
C ARG A 418 20.83 25.61 5.00
N GLY A 419 20.18 24.45 4.91
CA GLY A 419 18.74 24.36 5.14
C GLY A 419 18.32 24.72 6.57
N ASN A 420 19.10 24.34 7.59
CA ASN A 420 18.84 24.73 8.97
C ASN A 420 19.06 26.23 9.20
N ALA A 421 20.01 26.84 8.50
CA ALA A 421 20.24 28.29 8.55
C ALA A 421 19.10 29.08 7.89
N GLU A 422 18.58 28.62 6.75
CA GLU A 422 17.44 29.25 6.06
C GLU A 422 16.10 29.01 6.77
N PHE A 423 15.91 27.84 7.40
CA PHE A 423 14.67 27.45 8.06
C PHE A 423 14.89 26.97 9.50
N PRO A 424 15.36 27.83 10.43
CA PRO A 424 15.71 27.43 11.80
C PRO A 424 14.51 26.99 12.64
N MET A 425 13.28 27.33 12.22
CA MET A 425 12.04 26.95 12.92
C MET A 425 11.45 25.63 12.41
N PHE A 426 12.05 24.99 11.41
CA PHE A 426 11.51 23.78 10.80
C PHE A 426 12.10 22.50 11.43
N HIS A 427 11.44 22.02 12.48
CA HIS A 427 11.89 20.86 13.28
C HIS A 427 12.11 19.57 12.47
N ASP A 428 11.37 19.34 11.37
CA ASP A 428 11.52 18.14 10.53
C ASP A 428 12.95 18.05 9.93
N LEU A 429 13.55 19.18 9.56
CA LEU A 429 14.91 19.23 9.01
C LEU A 429 15.97 19.07 10.10
N GLN A 430 15.74 19.65 11.29
CA GLN A 430 16.69 19.52 12.39
C GLN A 430 16.72 18.10 12.97
N ILE A 431 15.59 17.39 12.97
CA ILE A 431 15.55 15.96 13.34
C ILE A 431 16.24 15.12 12.27
N PHE A 432 16.07 15.45 10.99
CA PHE A 432 16.86 14.82 9.94
C PHE A 432 18.37 15.08 10.14
N HIS A 433 18.74 16.29 10.56
CA HIS A 433 20.12 16.62 10.90
C HIS A 433 20.65 15.77 12.07
N LEU A 434 19.86 15.64 13.15
CA LEU A 434 20.16 14.74 14.27
C LEU A 434 20.42 13.30 13.79
N LEU A 435 19.53 12.78 12.94
CA LEU A 435 19.64 11.45 12.37
C LEU A 435 20.89 11.33 11.48
N SER A 436 21.20 12.37 10.70
CA SER A 436 22.40 12.39 9.86
C SER A 436 23.69 12.38 10.68
N LEU A 437 23.80 13.19 11.74
CA LEU A 437 24.94 13.22 12.65
C LEU A 437 25.19 11.86 13.27
N ARG A 438 24.13 11.20 13.72
CA ARG A 438 24.22 9.92 14.42
C ARG A 438 24.54 8.75 13.48
N PHE A 439 23.81 8.63 12.37
CA PHE A 439 23.87 7.44 11.51
C PHE A 439 24.84 7.56 10.34
N ILE A 440 25.14 8.78 9.89
CA ILE A 440 25.97 9.03 8.70
C ILE A 440 27.34 9.50 9.13
N PHE A 441 27.40 10.66 9.81
CA PHE A 441 28.66 11.27 10.22
C PHE A 441 29.29 10.59 11.44
N ARG A 442 28.54 9.73 12.13
CA ARG A 442 28.94 9.02 13.36
C ARG A 442 29.44 9.96 14.48
N ASP A 443 29.10 11.25 14.41
CA ASP A 443 29.41 12.23 15.45
C ASP A 443 28.35 12.13 16.56
N THR A 444 28.57 11.16 17.46
CA THR A 444 27.69 10.92 18.60
C THR A 444 27.68 12.10 19.57
N SER A 445 28.76 12.89 19.64
CA SER A 445 28.88 14.02 20.55
C SER A 445 27.92 15.15 20.15
N GLN A 446 27.96 15.58 18.88
CA GLN A 446 27.07 16.61 18.35
C GLN A 446 25.62 16.13 18.29
N ALA A 447 25.40 14.87 17.91
CA ALA A 447 24.06 14.28 17.93
C ALA A 447 23.46 14.32 19.35
N ASN A 448 24.23 13.96 20.38
CA ASN A 448 23.75 13.98 21.77
C ASN A 448 23.50 15.41 22.29
N MET A 449 24.32 16.39 21.89
CA MET A 449 24.08 17.80 22.22
C MET A 449 22.77 18.31 21.60
N LEU A 450 22.56 18.01 20.30
CA LEU A 450 21.36 18.40 19.59
C LEU A 450 20.10 17.69 20.15
N ALA A 451 20.21 16.41 20.50
CA ALA A 451 19.13 15.67 21.17
C ALA A 451 18.76 16.30 22.52
N LYS A 452 19.75 16.66 23.34
CA LYS A 452 19.53 17.36 24.62
C LYS A 452 18.83 18.71 24.42
N ALA A 453 19.23 19.47 23.39
CA ALA A 453 18.56 20.72 23.05
C ALA A 453 17.08 20.52 22.70
N PHE A 454 16.75 19.44 21.96
CA PHE A 454 15.35 19.09 21.67
C PHE A 454 14.55 18.64 22.88
N HIS A 455 15.17 17.94 23.82
CA HIS A 455 14.51 17.52 25.06
C HIS A 455 14.11 18.71 25.95
N VAL A 456 14.85 19.81 25.88
CA VAL A 456 14.51 21.07 26.59
C VAL A 456 13.36 21.83 25.90
N GLN A 457 13.17 21.61 24.59
CA GLN A 457 12.16 22.32 23.81
C GLN A 457 10.76 21.73 24.02
N THR A 458 9.94 22.39 24.82
CA THR A 458 8.59 21.95 25.21
C THR A 458 7.54 21.97 24.08
N SER A 459 7.80 22.64 22.95
CA SER A 459 6.84 22.83 21.85
C SER A 459 6.93 21.78 20.73
N LEU A 460 7.70 20.71 20.91
CA LEU A 460 7.96 19.72 19.86
C LEU A 460 6.72 18.86 19.54
N ALA A 461 6.47 18.59 18.25
CA ALA A 461 5.32 17.79 17.81
C ALA A 461 5.40 16.32 18.30
N LEU A 462 4.26 15.65 18.41
CA LEU A 462 4.18 14.29 18.97
C LEU A 462 5.03 13.26 18.20
N ASP A 463 5.09 13.35 16.87
CA ASP A 463 5.92 12.45 16.04
C ASP A 463 7.41 12.66 16.27
N HIS A 464 7.83 13.91 16.44
CA HIS A 464 9.21 14.27 16.69
C HIS A 464 9.69 13.78 18.06
N ARG A 465 8.86 13.94 19.08
CA ARG A 465 9.11 13.38 20.43
C ARG A 465 9.21 11.86 20.40
N TYR A 466 8.39 11.20 19.57
CA TYR A 466 8.48 9.76 19.37
C TYR A 466 9.77 9.34 18.65
N VAL A 467 10.23 10.09 17.64
CA VAL A 467 11.51 9.81 16.97
C VAL A 467 12.66 9.88 17.96
N LEU A 468 12.74 10.94 18.77
CA LEU A 468 13.74 11.07 19.84
C LEU A 468 13.67 9.91 20.82
N TYR A 469 12.48 9.57 21.31
CA TYR A 469 12.28 8.43 22.19
C TYR A 469 12.76 7.11 21.57
N SER A 470 12.43 6.87 20.29
CA SER A 470 12.83 5.67 19.58
C SER A 470 14.34 5.58 19.38
N MET A 471 15.00 6.73 19.20
CA MET A 471 16.46 6.81 19.10
C MET A 471 17.11 6.53 20.45
N ASP A 472 16.65 7.15 21.53
CA ASP A 472 17.18 6.95 22.88
C ASP A 472 16.99 5.48 23.33
N ARG A 473 15.85 4.86 22.97
CA ARG A 473 15.62 3.45 23.24
C ARG A 473 16.52 2.52 22.45
N LYS A 474 16.74 2.79 21.15
CA LYS A 474 17.70 2.02 20.35
C LYS A 474 19.13 2.19 20.85
N ALA A 475 19.51 3.40 21.24
CA ALA A 475 20.81 3.66 21.87
C ALA A 475 21.01 2.82 23.13
N GLY A 476 20.00 2.81 24.01
CA GLY A 476 20.03 1.99 25.22
C GLY A 476 20.09 0.50 24.90
N GLN A 477 19.36 0.04 23.88
CA GLN A 477 19.39 -1.36 23.45
C GLN A 477 20.72 -1.77 22.83
N GLU A 478 21.34 -0.92 22.01
CA GLU A 478 22.67 -1.18 21.44
C GLU A 478 23.71 -1.25 22.56
N SER A 479 23.64 -0.35 23.55
CA SER A 479 24.51 -0.38 24.72
C SER A 479 24.27 -1.63 25.59
N GLU A 480 23.01 -2.00 25.84
CA GLU A 480 22.67 -3.21 26.59
C GLU A 480 23.01 -4.48 25.81
N ALA A 481 22.86 -4.49 24.49
CA ALA A 481 23.22 -5.62 23.62
C ALA A 481 24.73 -5.83 23.55
N ALA A 482 25.52 -4.74 23.55
CA ALA A 482 26.97 -4.82 23.70
C ALA A 482 27.34 -5.49 25.04
N ASN A 483 26.67 -5.09 26.14
CA ASN A 483 26.85 -5.72 27.46
C ASN A 483 26.35 -7.19 27.54
N LEU A 484 25.55 -7.63 26.58
CA LEU A 484 25.06 -9.01 26.46
C LEU A 484 25.95 -9.87 25.51
N GLY A 485 27.05 -9.32 25.00
CA GLY A 485 28.01 -10.04 24.14
C GLY A 485 27.65 -10.03 22.66
N GLY A 486 27.09 -8.94 22.14
CA GLY A 486 27.03 -8.67 20.69
C GLY A 486 26.00 -9.48 19.88
N ALA A 487 25.21 -10.35 20.51
CA ALA A 487 24.08 -10.99 19.85
C ALA A 487 23.10 -9.93 19.30
N GLN A 488 22.40 -10.20 18.18
CA GLN A 488 21.31 -9.33 17.71
C GLN A 488 20.15 -9.38 18.72
N VAL A 489 20.23 -8.55 19.76
CA VAL A 489 19.24 -8.50 20.83
C VAL A 489 18.15 -7.51 20.45
N ASN A 490 16.97 -8.02 20.12
CA ASN A 490 15.74 -7.22 19.96
C ASN A 490 15.36 -6.57 21.29
N ALA A 491 14.64 -5.43 21.29
CA ALA A 491 14.12 -4.84 22.53
C ALA A 491 13.38 -5.83 23.43
N ILE A 492 12.66 -6.74 22.78
CA ILE A 492 11.92 -7.82 23.42
C ILE A 492 12.86 -8.74 24.20
N SER A 493 13.98 -9.14 23.61
CA SER A 493 14.95 -10.03 24.26
C SER A 493 15.76 -9.31 25.34
N VAL A 494 16.00 -8.00 25.21
CA VAL A 494 16.59 -7.19 26.30
C VAL A 494 15.63 -7.17 27.49
N MET A 495 14.34 -6.91 27.24
CA MET A 495 13.32 -6.85 28.28
C MET A 495 13.08 -8.23 28.93
N GLU A 496 13.13 -9.30 28.14
CA GLU A 496 13.06 -10.68 28.63
C GLU A 496 14.25 -11.03 29.52
N PHE A 497 15.47 -10.60 29.14
CA PHE A 497 16.67 -10.77 29.95
C PHE A 497 16.54 -10.04 31.29
N ASN A 498 16.19 -8.75 31.27
CA ASN A 498 16.06 -7.94 32.49
C ASN A 498 14.98 -8.51 33.44
N SER A 499 13.81 -8.87 32.91
CA SER A 499 12.75 -9.50 33.71
C SER A 499 13.15 -10.90 34.23
N GLY A 500 13.88 -11.67 33.44
CA GLY A 500 14.44 -12.95 33.88
C GLY A 500 15.46 -12.77 35.00
N MET A 501 16.40 -11.84 34.84
CA MET A 501 17.43 -11.52 35.83
C MET A 501 16.82 -11.08 37.16
N GLU A 502 15.82 -10.21 37.14
CA GLU A 502 15.13 -9.76 38.36
C GLU A 502 14.44 -10.92 39.09
N ARG A 503 13.81 -11.85 38.36
CA ARG A 503 13.21 -13.06 38.95
C ARG A 503 14.27 -13.98 39.56
N ALA A 504 15.38 -14.22 38.85
CA ALA A 504 16.48 -15.02 39.35
C ALA A 504 17.07 -14.41 40.64
N PHE A 505 17.31 -13.10 40.65
CA PHE A 505 17.77 -12.36 41.82
C PHE A 505 16.80 -12.42 43.00
N LYS A 506 15.50 -12.28 42.74
CA LYS A 506 14.47 -12.36 43.78
C LYS A 506 14.49 -13.74 44.47
N PHE A 507 14.61 -14.83 43.72
CA PHE A 507 14.71 -16.17 44.29
C PHE A 507 16.06 -16.43 44.95
N HIS A 508 17.15 -15.87 44.41
CA HIS A 508 18.47 -15.90 45.03
C HIS A 508 18.44 -15.21 46.40
N LEU A 509 17.95 -13.98 46.50
CA LEU A 509 17.81 -13.27 47.78
C LEU A 509 16.86 -13.98 48.74
N ALA A 510 15.77 -14.56 48.23
CA ALA A 510 14.88 -15.39 49.04
C ALA A 510 15.61 -16.61 49.63
N SER A 511 16.47 -17.29 48.85
CA SER A 511 17.25 -18.42 49.35
C SER A 511 18.25 -18.00 50.44
N ILE A 512 18.92 -16.84 50.30
CA ILE A 512 19.78 -16.28 51.36
C ILE A 512 18.95 -15.99 52.63
N SER A 513 17.80 -15.35 52.47
CA SER A 513 16.91 -15.01 53.60
C SER A 513 16.42 -16.25 54.35
N LYS A 514 16.02 -17.31 53.63
CA LYS A 514 15.59 -18.58 54.23
C LYS A 514 16.74 -19.35 54.87
N MET A 515 17.93 -19.33 54.27
CA MET A 515 19.13 -19.87 54.88
C MET A 515 19.48 -19.14 56.19
N LYS A 516 19.39 -17.81 56.21
CA LYS A 516 19.57 -17.01 57.44
C LYS A 516 18.52 -17.35 58.50
N ALA A 517 17.25 -17.50 58.11
CA ALA A 517 16.18 -17.90 59.01
C ALA A 517 16.44 -19.29 59.63
N PHE A 518 16.90 -20.26 58.83
CA PHE A 518 17.33 -21.57 59.30
C PHE A 518 18.41 -21.44 60.38
N TRP A 519 19.48 -20.68 60.11
CA TRP A 519 20.56 -20.47 61.08
C TRP A 519 20.09 -19.76 62.36
N HIS A 520 19.16 -18.81 62.26
CA HIS A 520 18.56 -18.18 63.44
C HIS A 520 17.75 -19.15 64.30
N VAL A 521 16.98 -20.05 63.69
CA VAL A 521 16.22 -21.07 64.42
C VAL A 521 17.18 -22.10 65.03
N ALA A 522 18.21 -22.52 64.29
CA ALA A 522 19.22 -23.47 64.75
C ALA A 522 20.07 -22.92 65.91
N ALA A 523 20.36 -21.62 65.93
CA ALA A 523 21.20 -20.98 66.95
C ALA A 523 20.45 -20.66 68.26
N ARG A 524 19.12 -20.77 68.32
CA ARG A 524 18.36 -20.53 69.56
C ARG A 524 18.72 -21.60 70.61
N LYS A 525 19.31 -21.18 71.74
CA LYS A 525 19.53 -22.06 72.90
C LYS A 525 18.18 -22.56 73.43
N SER A 526 17.94 -23.85 73.27
CA SER A 526 16.79 -24.58 73.80
C SER A 526 16.85 -24.62 75.33
N THR A 527 16.13 -23.73 76.03
CA THR A 527 16.11 -23.69 77.50
C THR A 527 14.98 -24.45 78.18
N ASP A 528 14.06 -25.14 77.48
CA ASP A 528 13.13 -26.04 78.20
C ASP A 528 12.46 -27.18 77.39
N ARG A 529 12.01 -28.19 78.14
CA ARG A 529 11.65 -29.59 77.86
C ARG A 529 10.89 -29.93 76.56
N LEU A 530 11.32 -31.05 75.96
CA LEU A 530 10.73 -31.98 74.96
C LEU A 530 9.67 -31.51 73.94
N HIS A 531 8.62 -30.76 74.32
CA HIS A 531 7.55 -30.30 73.41
C HIS A 531 8.03 -29.15 72.50
N VAL A 532 8.91 -28.28 72.99
CA VAL A 532 9.58 -27.25 72.18
C VAL A 532 10.45 -27.89 71.10
N ARG A 533 10.98 -29.09 71.35
CA ARG A 533 11.88 -29.79 70.42
C ARG A 533 11.17 -30.21 69.13
N ARG A 534 9.92 -30.71 69.18
CA ARG A 534 9.16 -31.04 67.95
C ARG A 534 8.79 -29.80 67.15
N ALA A 535 8.23 -28.77 67.78
CA ALA A 535 7.87 -27.53 67.09
C ALA A 535 9.08 -26.82 66.46
N THR A 536 10.26 -26.90 67.10
CA THR A 536 11.52 -26.38 66.56
C THR A 536 12.02 -27.21 65.39
N VAL A 537 11.89 -28.54 65.44
CA VAL A 537 12.22 -29.45 64.33
C VAL A 537 11.28 -29.21 63.14
N ASP A 538 9.97 -29.07 63.37
CA ASP A 538 9.01 -28.76 62.30
C ASP A 538 9.30 -27.39 61.67
N SER A 539 9.70 -26.41 62.48
CA SER A 539 10.13 -25.08 61.98
C SER A 539 11.43 -25.14 61.17
N LEU A 540 12.40 -25.98 61.57
CA LEU A 540 13.63 -26.22 60.83
C LEU A 540 13.35 -26.92 59.50
N LEU A 541 12.52 -27.96 59.50
CA LEU A 541 12.12 -28.69 58.29
C LEU A 541 11.39 -27.75 57.32
N ASN A 542 10.49 -26.91 57.83
CA ASN A 542 9.83 -25.89 57.00
C ASN A 542 10.84 -24.88 56.41
N CYS A 543 11.85 -24.44 57.18
CA CYS A 543 12.90 -23.55 56.64
C CYS A 543 13.73 -24.24 55.55
N ILE A 544 14.05 -25.52 55.71
CA ILE A 544 14.78 -26.32 54.71
C ILE A 544 13.94 -26.46 53.43
N ASP A 545 12.68 -26.85 53.55
CA ASP A 545 11.78 -27.00 52.41
C ASP A 545 11.61 -25.68 51.63
N GLU A 546 11.44 -24.56 52.34
CA GLU A 546 11.34 -23.24 51.72
C GLU A 546 12.65 -22.80 51.06
N PHE A 547 13.79 -23.07 51.70
CA PHE A 547 15.11 -22.83 51.14
C PHE A 547 15.32 -23.63 49.85
N ASP A 548 15.01 -24.94 49.85
CA ASP A 548 15.20 -25.81 48.70
C ASP A 548 14.30 -25.41 47.52
N ARG A 549 13.05 -25.01 47.79
CA ARG A 549 12.16 -24.47 46.74
C ARG A 549 12.71 -23.19 46.13
N ALA A 550 13.20 -22.25 46.95
CA ALA A 550 13.78 -20.99 46.47
C ALA A 550 15.08 -21.24 45.68
N ARG A 551 15.95 -22.13 46.20
CA ARG A 551 17.20 -22.57 45.56
C ARG A 551 16.94 -23.19 44.19
N HIS A 552 15.99 -24.12 44.09
CA HIS A 552 15.67 -24.77 42.82
C HIS A 552 15.13 -23.79 41.78
N LYS A 553 14.24 -22.87 42.17
CA LYS A 553 13.72 -21.84 41.26
C LYS A 553 14.81 -20.89 40.77
N ALA A 554 15.67 -20.39 41.67
CA ALA A 554 16.80 -19.54 41.28
C ALA A 554 17.73 -20.27 40.31
N LYS A 555 18.08 -21.54 40.59
CA LYS A 555 18.91 -22.37 39.71
C LYS A 555 18.27 -22.56 38.32
N GLN A 556 16.96 -22.80 38.26
CA GLN A 556 16.23 -22.97 37.01
C GLN A 556 16.22 -21.68 36.19
N ASP A 557 15.94 -20.53 36.82
CA ASP A 557 15.89 -19.24 36.15
C ASP A 557 17.28 -18.82 35.62
N TYR A 558 18.34 -18.96 36.42
CA TYR A 558 19.70 -18.71 35.96
C TYR A 558 20.12 -19.65 34.82
N ALA A 559 19.79 -20.95 34.90
CA ALA A 559 20.11 -21.89 33.82
C ALA A 559 19.36 -21.56 32.52
N SER A 560 18.07 -21.21 32.61
CA SER A 560 17.28 -20.81 31.43
C SER A 560 17.78 -19.50 30.80
N LEU A 561 18.34 -18.59 31.61
CA LEU A 561 18.96 -17.37 31.10
C LEU A 561 20.32 -17.66 30.45
N LEU A 562 21.13 -18.54 31.05
CA LEU A 562 22.45 -18.89 30.52
C LEU A 562 22.35 -19.59 29.16
N ASP A 563 21.32 -20.41 28.97
CA ASP A 563 21.04 -21.12 27.72
C ASP A 563 20.71 -20.14 26.57
N LYS A 564 20.07 -19.01 26.89
CA LYS A 564 19.69 -17.99 25.91
C LYS A 564 20.74 -16.90 25.70
N TYR A 565 21.49 -16.54 26.74
CA TYR A 565 22.44 -15.43 26.76
C TYR A 565 23.78 -15.89 27.38
N PRO A 566 24.50 -16.82 26.72
CA PRO A 566 25.70 -17.43 27.29
C PRO A 566 26.86 -16.43 27.46
N SER A 567 26.87 -15.37 26.67
CA SER A 567 27.91 -14.34 26.58
C SER A 567 27.72 -13.17 27.55
N SER A 568 26.67 -13.17 28.38
CA SER A 568 26.43 -12.06 29.32
C SER A 568 27.33 -12.17 30.55
N VAL A 569 28.33 -11.29 30.64
CA VAL A 569 29.26 -11.17 31.77
C VAL A 569 28.52 -10.98 33.10
N ALA A 570 27.54 -10.07 33.13
CA ALA A 570 26.75 -9.79 34.32
C ALA A 570 25.97 -11.03 34.80
N LEU A 571 25.39 -11.81 33.88
CA LEU A 571 24.70 -13.05 34.22
C LEU A 571 25.68 -14.11 34.77
N LEU A 572 26.82 -14.29 34.12
CA LEU A 572 27.86 -15.24 34.54
C LEU A 572 28.37 -14.93 35.96
N ARG A 573 28.66 -13.66 36.25
CA ARG A 573 29.09 -13.20 37.59
C ARG A 573 28.03 -13.45 38.65
N ASN A 574 26.78 -13.09 38.37
CA ASN A 574 25.68 -13.28 39.33
C ASN A 574 25.38 -14.76 39.58
N TYR A 575 25.45 -15.59 38.54
CA TYR A 575 25.27 -17.03 38.70
C TYR A 575 26.46 -17.68 39.40
N ALA A 576 27.70 -17.19 39.19
CA ALA A 576 28.86 -17.62 39.93
C ALA A 576 28.70 -17.34 41.44
N THR A 577 28.28 -16.13 41.81
CA THR A 577 27.99 -15.77 43.21
C THR A 577 26.90 -16.67 43.81
N PHE A 578 25.85 -17.00 43.05
CA PHE A 578 24.82 -17.95 43.49
C PHE A 578 25.39 -19.38 43.69
N CYS A 579 26.25 -19.83 42.77
CA CYS A 579 26.90 -21.15 42.88
C CYS A 579 27.79 -21.23 44.12
N ASP A 580 28.53 -20.17 44.42
CA ASP A 580 29.46 -20.12 45.57
C ASP A 580 28.69 -20.01 46.90
N THR A 581 27.72 -19.10 46.99
CA THR A 581 27.03 -18.78 48.25
C THR A 581 25.90 -19.73 48.63
N ILE A 582 25.16 -20.26 47.65
CA ILE A 582 23.95 -21.07 47.90
C ILE A 582 24.13 -22.53 47.49
N LEU A 583 24.80 -22.80 46.37
CA LEU A 583 25.05 -24.18 45.93
C LEU A 583 26.31 -24.78 46.55
N ASN A 584 27.19 -23.96 47.12
CA ASN A 584 28.51 -24.34 47.62
C ASN A 584 29.34 -25.11 46.57
N ASP A 585 29.21 -24.71 45.30
CA ASP A 585 29.90 -25.30 44.14
C ASP A 585 30.96 -24.32 43.64
N SER A 586 32.02 -24.18 44.43
CA SER A 586 33.15 -23.28 44.17
C SER A 586 33.86 -23.55 42.83
N PRO A 587 34.11 -24.80 42.40
CA PRO A 587 34.73 -25.08 41.10
C PRO A 587 33.88 -24.55 39.93
N LYS A 588 32.56 -24.69 40.00
CA LYS A 588 31.65 -24.18 38.97
C LYS A 588 31.57 -22.66 38.99
N ALA A 589 31.54 -22.04 40.18
CA ALA A 589 31.57 -20.59 40.32
C ALA A 589 32.84 -20.01 39.70
N GLU A 590 33.99 -20.62 39.95
CA GLU A 590 35.28 -20.21 39.39
C GLU A 590 35.31 -20.36 37.87
N LYS A 591 34.77 -21.45 37.32
CA LYS A 591 34.64 -21.63 35.86
C LYS A 591 33.79 -20.52 35.22
N LEU A 592 32.69 -20.13 35.85
CA LEU A 592 31.81 -19.05 35.37
C LEU A 592 32.48 -17.68 35.47
N ARG A 593 33.25 -17.41 36.54
CA ARG A 593 34.05 -16.17 36.68
C ARG A 593 35.12 -16.07 35.62
N ARG A 594 35.88 -17.15 35.38
CA ARG A 594 36.89 -17.19 34.30
C ARG A 594 36.27 -16.97 32.94
N HIS A 595 35.12 -17.59 32.68
CA HIS A 595 34.41 -17.37 31.42
C HIS A 595 33.97 -15.91 31.26
N ALA A 596 33.52 -15.26 32.34
CA ALA A 596 33.18 -13.83 32.32
C ALA A 596 34.41 -12.94 32.07
N VAL A 597 35.56 -13.28 32.64
CA VAL A 597 36.84 -12.58 32.42
C VAL A 597 37.31 -12.75 30.98
N MET A 598 37.31 -13.97 30.42
CA MET A 598 37.71 -14.18 29.01
C MET A 598 36.85 -13.37 28.03
N ILE A 599 35.55 -13.22 28.28
CA ILE A 599 34.68 -12.39 27.43
C ILE A 599 34.99 -10.89 27.57
N GLU A 600 35.39 -10.42 28.76
CA GLU A 600 35.82 -9.03 28.96
C GLU A 600 37.19 -8.79 28.31
N ASP A 601 38.13 -9.72 28.44
CA ASP A 601 39.46 -9.65 27.84
C ASP A 601 39.39 -9.72 26.31
N GLU A 602 38.49 -10.53 25.73
CA GLU A 602 38.20 -10.55 24.28
C GLU A 602 37.50 -9.26 23.78
N ALA A 603 36.87 -8.50 24.68
CA ALA A 603 36.14 -7.28 24.34
C ALA A 603 36.91 -5.99 24.66
N ALA A 604 37.97 -6.06 25.48
CA ALA A 604 38.86 -4.96 25.75
C ALA A 604 39.78 -4.76 24.53
N PRO A 605 39.85 -3.55 23.95
CA PRO A 605 40.93 -3.24 23.02
C PRO A 605 42.25 -3.37 23.81
N ASP A 606 43.23 -4.08 23.25
CA ASP A 606 44.53 -4.34 23.89
C ASP A 606 45.13 -3.02 24.43
N ASP A 607 45.24 -2.91 25.76
CA ASP A 607 45.75 -1.72 26.46
C ASP A 607 47.25 -1.47 26.18
N ASP A 608 47.97 -2.43 25.59
CA ASP A 608 49.36 -2.26 25.14
C ASP A 608 49.46 -1.27 23.95
N ASP A 609 48.39 -1.08 23.18
CA ASP A 609 48.31 -0.02 22.16
C ASP A 609 48.01 1.36 22.77
N LEU A 610 47.46 1.42 23.99
CA LEU A 610 47.06 2.67 24.66
C LEU A 610 48.27 3.42 25.24
N GLN A 611 49.33 2.70 25.63
CA GLN A 611 50.57 3.32 26.11
C GLN A 611 51.49 3.75 24.96
N ALA A 612 51.41 3.08 23.80
CA ALA A 612 52.04 3.54 22.55
C ALA A 612 51.27 4.71 21.89
N ALA A 613 49.95 4.77 22.03
CA ALA A 613 49.11 5.85 21.51
C ALA A 613 49.23 7.18 22.28
N LEU A 614 49.73 7.17 23.51
CA LEU A 614 49.97 8.39 24.31
C LEU A 614 51.27 9.12 23.92
N GLU A 615 52.22 8.45 23.27
CA GLU A 615 53.46 9.07 22.79
C GLU A 615 53.43 9.42 21.29
N HIS A 616 52.58 8.78 20.48
CA HIS A 616 52.43 9.08 19.04
C HIS A 616 51.01 9.54 18.67
N GLY A 617 50.58 10.67 19.24
CA GLY A 617 49.35 11.34 18.85
C GLY A 617 49.52 12.18 17.58
N ALA A 618 49.51 11.55 16.40
CA ALA A 618 48.84 12.04 15.18
C ALA A 618 49.18 11.18 13.95
N GLN A 619 48.11 10.68 13.32
CA GLN A 619 48.01 10.12 11.98
C GLN A 619 48.20 8.60 11.83
N GLN A 620 47.12 8.01 11.33
CA GLN A 620 46.95 6.68 10.72
C GLN A 620 46.88 5.47 11.67
N SER A 621 45.65 5.00 11.91
CA SER A 621 45.41 3.60 12.27
C SER A 621 44.30 3.00 11.37
N ALA A 622 44.70 2.06 10.52
CA ALA A 622 43.82 1.12 9.86
C ALA A 622 44.52 -0.24 9.71
N GLY A 623 44.04 -1.23 10.46
CA GLY A 623 44.43 -2.65 10.38
C GLY A 623 45.32 -3.09 11.54
N THR A 624 45.21 -4.29 12.14
CA THR A 624 44.69 -5.55 11.61
C THR A 624 44.58 -6.59 12.76
N SER A 625 43.46 -7.30 12.88
CA SER A 625 43.45 -8.73 13.29
C SER A 625 42.07 -9.38 13.12
N ASP A 626 40.98 -8.61 13.12
CA ASP A 626 39.60 -9.11 12.98
C ASP A 626 39.12 -9.32 11.53
N GLN A 627 40.06 -9.31 10.57
CA GLN A 627 39.83 -9.27 9.13
C GLN A 627 39.60 -10.64 8.46
N ASN A 628 39.37 -11.76 9.14
CA ASN A 628 39.15 -13.04 8.43
C ASN A 628 37.71 -13.56 8.42
N GLU A 629 36.91 -13.32 9.45
CA GLU A 629 35.46 -13.64 9.41
C GLU A 629 34.62 -12.45 8.93
N ASN A 630 34.97 -11.23 9.35
CA ASN A 630 34.36 -10.03 8.81
C ASN A 630 34.66 -9.87 7.31
N THR A 631 35.83 -10.28 6.81
CA THR A 631 36.15 -10.14 5.37
C THR A 631 35.46 -11.19 4.50
N ARG A 632 35.00 -12.32 5.03
CA ARG A 632 34.11 -13.24 4.29
C ARG A 632 32.68 -12.72 4.21
N LEU A 633 32.17 -12.13 5.29
CA LEU A 633 30.84 -11.51 5.33
C LEU A 633 30.82 -10.17 4.58
N VAL A 634 31.90 -9.41 4.65
CA VAL A 634 32.19 -8.22 3.86
C VAL A 634 32.45 -8.62 2.43
N SER A 635 33.22 -9.66 2.08
CA SER A 635 33.35 -10.08 0.67
C SER A 635 32.04 -10.59 0.09
N ALA A 636 31.18 -11.26 0.88
CA ALA A 636 29.85 -11.66 0.43
C ALA A 636 28.91 -10.45 0.26
N ARG A 637 28.95 -9.47 1.18
CA ARG A 637 28.23 -8.18 1.07
C ARG A 637 28.83 -7.26 0.02
N PHE A 638 30.13 -7.35 -0.25
CA PHE A 638 30.90 -6.57 -1.22
C PHE A 638 30.63 -7.16 -2.60
N ILE A 639 30.64 -8.49 -2.78
CA ILE A 639 30.19 -9.16 -4.00
C ILE A 639 28.67 -8.95 -4.23
N SER A 640 27.83 -8.88 -3.19
CA SER A 640 26.41 -8.56 -3.37
C SER A 640 26.15 -7.07 -3.65
N SER A 641 26.91 -6.17 -3.02
CA SER A 641 26.87 -4.72 -3.22
C SER A 641 27.48 -4.31 -4.57
N HIS A 642 28.57 -4.98 -4.97
CA HIS A 642 29.32 -4.77 -6.21
C HIS A 642 28.87 -5.68 -7.35
N ARG A 643 27.81 -6.48 -7.17
CA ARG A 643 27.13 -7.18 -8.28
C ARG A 643 26.68 -6.20 -9.37
N HIS A 644 26.39 -4.95 -8.99
CA HIS A 644 26.09 -3.84 -9.89
C HIS A 644 27.33 -3.24 -10.58
N MET A 645 28.52 -3.41 -10.00
CA MET A 645 29.80 -2.97 -10.55
C MET A 645 30.36 -4.00 -11.55
N ILE A 646 30.33 -5.29 -11.21
CA ILE A 646 30.82 -6.38 -12.06
C ILE A 646 29.92 -6.61 -13.29
N MET A 647 28.59 -6.42 -13.16
CA MET A 647 27.66 -6.50 -14.29
C MET A 647 27.36 -5.16 -14.97
N GLY A 648 28.01 -4.08 -14.55
CA GLY A 648 27.89 -2.73 -15.08
C GLY A 648 26.47 -2.14 -15.14
N THR A 649 26.39 -0.91 -15.68
CA THR A 649 25.15 -0.18 -15.96
C THR A 649 24.20 -0.93 -16.91
N GLU A 650 24.71 -1.94 -17.62
CA GLU A 650 23.98 -2.78 -18.57
C GLU A 650 22.99 -3.72 -17.87
N SER A 651 23.29 -4.26 -16.68
CA SER A 651 22.34 -5.10 -15.93
C SER A 651 21.12 -4.32 -15.41
N VAL A 652 21.33 -3.05 -15.04
CA VAL A 652 20.28 -2.13 -14.60
C VAL A 652 19.42 -1.70 -15.80
N ARG A 653 20.02 -1.50 -16.97
CA ARG A 653 19.29 -1.22 -18.23
C ARG A 653 18.48 -2.43 -18.70
N ALA A 654 19.02 -3.65 -18.60
CA ALA A 654 18.31 -4.87 -18.92
C ALA A 654 17.12 -5.12 -17.96
N ARG A 655 17.29 -4.86 -16.65
CA ARG A 655 16.18 -4.93 -15.68
C ARG A 655 15.11 -3.87 -15.95
N LYS A 656 15.50 -2.63 -16.27
CA LYS A 656 14.58 -1.56 -16.69
C LYS A 656 13.83 -1.90 -17.98
N LEU A 657 14.50 -2.52 -18.95
CA LEU A 657 13.89 -2.95 -20.20
C LEU A 657 12.90 -4.09 -19.98
N ASN A 658 13.29 -5.13 -19.23
CA ASN A 658 12.42 -6.27 -18.90
C ASN A 658 11.20 -5.82 -18.08
N PHE A 659 11.38 -4.87 -17.16
CA PHE A 659 10.28 -4.25 -16.42
C PHE A 659 9.33 -3.48 -17.34
N ARG A 660 9.84 -2.68 -18.28
CA ARG A 660 9.01 -1.95 -19.27
C ARG A 660 8.28 -2.90 -20.22
N VAL A 661 8.92 -3.97 -20.67
CA VAL A 661 8.30 -5.01 -21.51
C VAL A 661 7.19 -5.72 -20.76
N ARG A 662 7.42 -6.11 -19.49
CA ARG A 662 6.38 -6.73 -18.65
C ARG A 662 5.21 -5.77 -18.38
N GLN A 663 5.47 -4.50 -18.09
CA GLN A 663 4.42 -3.49 -17.95
C GLN A 663 3.61 -3.34 -19.24
N GLY A 664 4.28 -3.30 -20.40
CA GLY A 664 3.63 -3.29 -21.71
C GLY A 664 2.72 -4.49 -21.92
N VAL A 665 3.21 -5.71 -21.66
CA VAL A 665 2.43 -6.96 -21.80
C VAL A 665 1.21 -6.99 -20.88
N VAL A 666 1.35 -6.52 -19.63
CA VAL A 666 0.23 -6.49 -18.66
C VAL A 666 -0.83 -5.45 -19.04
N ILE A 667 -0.42 -4.24 -19.44
CA ILE A 667 -1.37 -3.21 -19.91
C ILE A 667 -2.14 -3.71 -21.13
N LEU A 668 -1.47 -4.48 -21.99
CA LEU A 668 -2.04 -5.01 -23.22
C LEU A 668 -2.98 -6.19 -22.97
N LEU A 669 -2.64 -7.08 -22.05
CA LEU A 669 -3.57 -8.09 -21.54
C LEU A 669 -4.81 -7.43 -20.95
N LEU A 670 -4.66 -6.39 -20.12
CA LEU A 670 -5.79 -5.69 -19.54
C LEU A 670 -6.64 -4.97 -20.58
N LEU A 671 -6.04 -4.35 -21.59
CA LEU A 671 -6.76 -3.73 -22.71
C LEU A 671 -7.51 -4.77 -23.55
N ALA A 672 -6.89 -5.92 -23.85
CA ALA A 672 -7.51 -7.02 -24.60
C ALA A 672 -8.67 -7.67 -23.82
N THR A 673 -8.51 -7.89 -22.51
CA THR A 673 -9.58 -8.41 -21.66
C THR A 673 -10.70 -7.39 -21.50
N ALA A 674 -10.38 -6.10 -21.38
CA ALA A 674 -11.38 -5.04 -21.29
C ALA A 674 -12.18 -4.90 -22.60
N THR A 675 -11.52 -4.91 -23.77
CA THR A 675 -12.23 -4.91 -25.06
C THR A 675 -13.04 -6.18 -25.25
N PHE A 676 -12.55 -7.35 -24.86
CA PHE A 676 -13.31 -8.60 -24.91
C PHE A 676 -14.56 -8.55 -24.03
N CYS A 677 -14.44 -8.11 -22.77
CA CYS A 677 -15.57 -7.96 -21.85
C CYS A 677 -16.57 -6.91 -22.32
N ILE A 678 -16.12 -5.78 -22.86
CA ILE A 678 -17.00 -4.74 -23.43
C ILE A 678 -17.74 -5.27 -24.66
N THR A 679 -17.05 -6.04 -25.51
CA THR A 679 -17.64 -6.64 -26.71
C THR A 679 -18.67 -7.69 -26.32
N ASP A 680 -18.35 -8.60 -25.40
CA ASP A 680 -19.24 -9.67 -24.97
C ASP A 680 -20.47 -9.15 -24.21
N PHE A 681 -20.27 -8.24 -23.26
CA PHE A 681 -21.34 -7.74 -22.39
C PHE A 681 -22.31 -6.80 -23.11
N TYR A 682 -21.79 -5.91 -23.96
CA TYR A 682 -22.60 -4.87 -24.60
C TYR A 682 -23.27 -5.34 -25.90
N LEU A 683 -22.57 -6.13 -26.73
CA LEU A 683 -23.14 -6.57 -28.01
C LEU A 683 -24.09 -7.76 -27.87
N PHE A 684 -23.80 -8.73 -27.00
CA PHE A 684 -24.57 -9.98 -26.98
C PHE A 684 -25.76 -9.97 -26.02
N LYS A 685 -25.70 -9.27 -24.88
CA LYS A 685 -26.67 -9.53 -23.79
C LYS A 685 -27.90 -8.63 -23.76
N ALA A 686 -27.77 -7.34 -24.06
CA ALA A 686 -28.87 -6.40 -23.89
C ALA A 686 -29.66 -6.15 -25.19
N THR A 687 -28.98 -5.69 -26.24
CA THR A 687 -29.63 -5.26 -27.49
C THR A 687 -29.98 -6.43 -28.39
N ALA A 688 -29.07 -7.39 -28.58
CA ALA A 688 -29.32 -8.57 -29.40
C ALA A 688 -30.44 -9.44 -28.83
N MET A 689 -30.45 -9.68 -27.52
CA MET A 689 -31.53 -10.42 -26.85
C MET A 689 -32.88 -9.70 -26.92
N LYS A 690 -32.90 -8.36 -26.86
CA LYS A 690 -34.14 -7.60 -27.03
C LYS A 690 -34.70 -7.74 -28.46
N ASN A 691 -33.84 -7.62 -29.47
CA ASN A 691 -34.25 -7.76 -30.87
C ASN A 691 -34.67 -9.21 -31.22
N LEU A 692 -33.96 -10.22 -30.71
CA LEU A 692 -34.33 -11.64 -30.87
C LEU A 692 -35.69 -11.95 -30.22
N ARG A 693 -35.93 -11.43 -29.02
CA ARG A 693 -37.24 -11.57 -28.36
C ARG A 693 -38.36 -10.93 -29.17
N LEU A 694 -38.10 -9.79 -29.80
CA LEU A 694 -39.09 -9.10 -30.64
C LEU A 694 -39.43 -9.86 -31.92
N ILE A 695 -38.45 -10.53 -32.54
CA ILE A 695 -38.69 -11.40 -33.70
C ILE A 695 -39.54 -12.61 -33.26
N ASP A 696 -39.18 -13.25 -32.15
CA ASP A 696 -39.91 -14.40 -31.61
C ASP A 696 -41.35 -14.03 -31.24
N SER A 697 -41.52 -12.90 -30.57
CA SER A 697 -42.82 -12.35 -30.16
C SER A 697 -43.72 -11.98 -31.36
N THR A 698 -43.12 -11.51 -32.45
CA THR A 698 -43.81 -11.24 -33.72
C THR A 698 -44.18 -12.53 -34.45
N GLY A 699 -43.32 -13.55 -34.43
CA GLY A 699 -43.60 -14.88 -34.97
C GLY A 699 -44.77 -15.57 -34.25
N LEU A 700 -44.81 -15.49 -32.93
CA LEU A 700 -45.91 -16.03 -32.11
C LEU A 700 -47.26 -15.39 -32.46
N PHE A 701 -47.28 -14.09 -32.78
CA PHE A 701 -48.51 -13.39 -33.18
C PHE A 701 -49.11 -13.98 -34.47
N SER A 702 -48.26 -14.30 -35.45
CA SER A 702 -48.67 -14.96 -36.70
C SER A 702 -49.22 -16.37 -36.42
N VAL A 703 -48.50 -17.16 -35.62
CA VAL A 703 -48.91 -18.53 -35.25
C VAL A 703 -50.26 -18.53 -34.54
N TYR A 704 -50.49 -17.62 -33.60
CA TYR A 704 -51.77 -17.51 -32.89
C TYR A 704 -52.90 -17.06 -33.81
N SER A 705 -52.64 -16.15 -34.74
CA SER A 705 -53.64 -15.70 -35.72
C SER A 705 -54.12 -16.83 -36.62
N VAL A 706 -53.18 -17.61 -37.17
CA VAL A 706 -53.48 -18.77 -38.04
C VAL A 706 -54.15 -19.88 -37.24
N SER A 707 -53.66 -20.17 -36.03
CA SER A 707 -54.22 -21.22 -35.16
C SER A 707 -55.66 -20.91 -34.77
N ALA A 708 -55.95 -19.66 -34.39
CA ALA A 708 -57.30 -19.25 -34.06
C ALA A 708 -58.25 -19.45 -35.25
N LEU A 709 -57.83 -19.04 -36.46
CA LEU A 709 -58.61 -19.21 -37.68
C LEU A 709 -58.85 -20.69 -38.03
N TYR A 710 -57.84 -21.53 -37.85
CA TYR A 710 -57.97 -22.97 -38.04
C TYR A 710 -59.01 -23.58 -37.09
N TYR A 711 -58.96 -23.23 -35.80
CA TYR A 711 -59.95 -23.71 -34.82
C TYR A 711 -61.34 -23.16 -35.09
N TYR A 712 -61.47 -21.92 -35.57
CA TYR A 712 -62.75 -21.36 -36.03
C TYR A 712 -63.35 -22.13 -37.19
N ARG A 713 -62.54 -22.45 -38.20
CA ARG A 713 -62.99 -23.26 -39.33
C ARG A 713 -63.46 -24.64 -38.87
N ASN A 714 -62.71 -25.28 -37.98
CA ASN A 714 -63.11 -26.58 -37.43
C ASN A 714 -64.37 -26.48 -36.59
N GLN A 715 -64.57 -25.37 -35.87
CA GLN A 715 -65.79 -25.13 -35.11
C GLN A 715 -67.01 -25.03 -36.04
N LEU A 716 -66.89 -24.32 -37.18
CA LEU A 716 -67.93 -24.28 -38.22
C LEU A 716 -68.24 -25.68 -38.76
N LEU A 717 -67.20 -26.44 -39.11
CA LEU A 717 -67.36 -27.79 -39.63
C LEU A 717 -68.04 -28.72 -38.61
N ALA A 718 -67.59 -28.71 -37.36
CA ALA A 718 -68.20 -29.48 -36.28
C ALA A 718 -69.68 -29.12 -36.06
N THR A 719 -70.00 -27.82 -36.13
CA THR A 719 -71.39 -27.37 -36.02
C THR A 719 -72.24 -27.88 -37.17
N ARG A 720 -71.71 -27.83 -38.40
CA ARG A 720 -72.39 -28.36 -39.60
C ARG A 720 -72.65 -29.87 -39.52
N TYR A 721 -71.75 -30.62 -38.90
CA TYR A 721 -71.91 -32.07 -38.68
C TYR A 721 -72.78 -32.39 -37.44
N GLY A 722 -73.25 -31.39 -36.70
CA GLY A 722 -74.08 -31.59 -35.51
C GLY A 722 -73.31 -32.07 -34.27
N ASP A 723 -71.98 -32.03 -34.27
CA ASP A 723 -71.15 -32.46 -33.13
C ASP A 723 -71.00 -31.33 -32.10
N LEU A 724 -72.02 -31.18 -31.24
CA LEU A 724 -72.07 -30.16 -30.19
C LEU A 724 -70.92 -30.25 -29.18
N ASN A 725 -70.36 -31.45 -28.96
CA ASN A 725 -69.25 -31.64 -28.03
C ASN A 725 -67.95 -31.10 -28.62
N ALA A 726 -67.66 -31.41 -29.88
CA ALA A 726 -66.53 -30.83 -30.60
C ALA A 726 -66.64 -29.30 -30.68
N VAL A 727 -67.84 -28.76 -30.92
CA VAL A 727 -68.09 -27.31 -30.95
C VAL A 727 -67.72 -26.65 -29.61
N LYS A 728 -68.11 -27.22 -28.47
CA LYS A 728 -67.76 -26.68 -27.14
C LYS A 728 -66.25 -26.66 -26.91
N VAL A 729 -65.55 -27.75 -27.26
CA VAL A 729 -64.09 -27.86 -27.11
C VAL A 729 -63.37 -26.86 -28.02
N LEU A 730 -63.78 -26.77 -29.28
CA LEU A 730 -63.19 -25.87 -30.26
C LEU A 730 -63.45 -24.40 -29.90
N LYS A 731 -64.65 -24.06 -29.41
CA LYS A 731 -64.99 -22.72 -28.91
C LYS A 731 -64.08 -22.28 -27.77
N GLN A 732 -63.75 -23.19 -26.84
CA GLN A 732 -62.80 -22.90 -25.77
C GLN A 732 -61.39 -22.67 -26.30
N ARG A 733 -60.90 -23.53 -27.23
CA ARG A 733 -59.57 -23.35 -27.84
C ARG A 733 -59.46 -22.02 -28.58
N VAL A 734 -60.47 -21.68 -29.37
CA VAL A 734 -60.58 -20.39 -30.05
C VAL A 734 -60.41 -19.24 -29.06
N ARG A 735 -61.15 -19.26 -27.95
CA ARG A 735 -61.08 -18.23 -26.90
C ARG A 735 -59.68 -18.13 -26.28
N ASP A 736 -59.06 -19.28 -25.99
CA ASP A 736 -57.70 -19.32 -25.41
C ASP A 736 -56.68 -18.70 -26.37
N PHE A 737 -56.74 -19.02 -27.66
CA PHE A 737 -55.86 -18.44 -28.68
C PHE A 737 -56.13 -16.95 -28.91
N SER A 738 -57.39 -16.49 -28.88
CA SER A 738 -57.72 -15.07 -28.96
C SER A 738 -57.16 -14.27 -27.79
N ASN A 739 -57.19 -14.82 -26.58
CA ASN A 739 -56.58 -14.18 -25.40
C ASN A 739 -55.05 -14.11 -25.53
N ARG A 740 -54.39 -15.21 -25.93
CA ARG A 740 -52.94 -15.20 -26.17
C ARG A 740 -52.54 -14.24 -27.27
N LEU A 741 -53.34 -14.15 -28.34
CA LEU A 741 -53.13 -13.20 -29.42
C LEU A 741 -53.20 -11.76 -28.92
N ARG A 742 -54.20 -11.43 -28.08
CA ARG A 742 -54.34 -10.11 -27.45
C ARG A 742 -53.14 -9.77 -26.57
N ASP A 743 -52.73 -10.68 -25.70
CA ASP A 743 -51.62 -10.46 -24.78
C ASP A 743 -50.30 -10.30 -25.57
N GLN A 744 -50.13 -11.09 -26.64
CA GLN A 744 -48.99 -10.97 -27.55
C GLN A 744 -49.00 -9.66 -28.33
N HIS A 745 -50.16 -9.19 -28.81
CA HIS A 745 -50.30 -7.88 -29.47
C HIS A 745 -49.85 -6.75 -28.56
N TYR A 746 -50.30 -6.79 -27.31
CA TYR A 746 -49.98 -5.78 -26.30
C TYR A 746 -48.50 -5.80 -25.93
N SER A 747 -47.92 -7.01 -25.74
CA SER A 747 -46.48 -7.16 -25.49
C SER A 747 -45.63 -6.66 -26.65
N ASN A 748 -46.02 -6.94 -27.89
CA ASN A 748 -45.31 -6.44 -29.07
C ASN A 748 -45.35 -4.91 -29.14
N TYR A 749 -46.41 -4.28 -28.61
CA TYR A 749 -46.57 -2.82 -28.59
C TYR A 749 -45.74 -2.12 -27.51
N GLN A 750 -45.70 -2.66 -26.29
CA GLN A 750 -44.95 -2.04 -25.19
C GLN A 750 -43.45 -1.88 -25.48
N ASP A 751 -42.90 -2.72 -26.37
CA ASP A 751 -41.48 -2.74 -26.72
C ASP A 751 -41.17 -2.23 -28.14
N ILE A 752 -42.09 -1.53 -28.81
CA ILE A 752 -41.85 -1.03 -30.18
C ILE A 752 -40.66 -0.04 -30.19
N PRO A 753 -39.62 -0.30 -31.00
CA PRO A 753 -38.54 0.68 -31.20
C PRO A 753 -39.11 1.98 -31.78
N PRO A 754 -38.63 3.16 -31.35
CA PRO A 754 -39.12 4.45 -31.85
C PRO A 754 -39.13 4.57 -33.38
N ALA A 755 -38.16 3.95 -34.05
CA ALA A 755 -38.06 3.92 -35.52
C ALA A 755 -39.21 3.15 -36.21
N LEU A 756 -39.84 2.19 -35.53
CA LEU A 756 -40.98 1.41 -36.04
C LEU A 756 -42.33 1.97 -35.58
N SER A 757 -42.34 2.83 -34.56
CA SER A 757 -43.56 3.48 -34.07
C SER A 757 -44.29 4.23 -35.19
N ASP A 758 -43.55 4.97 -36.03
CA ASP A 758 -44.15 5.68 -37.16
C ASP A 758 -44.76 4.72 -38.20
N PHE A 759 -44.15 3.56 -38.46
CA PHE A 759 -44.70 2.55 -39.36
C PHE A 759 -46.03 1.99 -38.81
N TYR A 760 -46.07 1.67 -37.52
CA TYR A 760 -47.27 1.12 -36.86
C TYR A 760 -48.45 2.10 -36.85
N HIS A 761 -48.16 3.41 -36.72
CA HIS A 761 -49.19 4.44 -36.60
C HIS A 761 -49.57 5.10 -37.93
N ARG A 762 -48.64 5.23 -38.89
CA ARG A 762 -48.86 6.05 -40.09
C ARG A 762 -49.00 5.26 -41.38
N THR A 763 -48.48 4.03 -41.47
CA THR A 763 -48.59 3.23 -42.70
C THR A 763 -50.03 2.73 -42.86
N PRO A 764 -50.76 3.14 -43.91
CA PRO A 764 -52.11 2.67 -44.14
C PRO A 764 -52.10 1.25 -44.70
N PHE A 765 -52.89 0.38 -44.10
CA PHE A 765 -53.20 -0.95 -44.60
C PHE A 765 -54.66 -1.01 -45.04
N LEU A 766 -54.86 -1.61 -46.22
CA LEU A 766 -56.18 -1.90 -46.76
C LEU A 766 -56.83 -3.02 -45.93
N GLN A 767 -58.01 -2.74 -45.41
CA GLN A 767 -58.84 -3.67 -44.65
C GLN A 767 -60.20 -3.77 -45.33
N LEU A 768 -60.72 -5.00 -45.45
CA LEU A 768 -62.03 -5.27 -46.01
C LEU A 768 -63.06 -5.36 -44.90
N GLU A 769 -64.01 -4.43 -44.85
CA GLU A 769 -65.07 -4.44 -43.84
C GLU A 769 -66.46 -4.64 -44.45
N PRO A 770 -67.31 -5.45 -43.79
CA PRO A 770 -68.70 -5.63 -44.20
C PRO A 770 -69.57 -4.49 -43.67
N VAL A 771 -69.94 -3.55 -44.55
CA VAL A 771 -70.77 -2.37 -44.22
C VAL A 771 -72.05 -2.40 -45.05
N ASN A 772 -73.20 -2.40 -44.38
CA ASN A 772 -74.53 -2.42 -45.01
C ASN A 772 -74.70 -3.55 -46.05
N GLY A 773 -74.27 -4.76 -45.70
CA GLY A 773 -74.40 -5.94 -46.56
C GLY A 773 -73.45 -5.98 -47.76
N LYS A 774 -72.49 -5.05 -47.86
CA LYS A 774 -71.45 -5.04 -48.91
C LYS A 774 -70.06 -4.93 -48.31
N TRP A 775 -69.10 -5.57 -48.95
CA TRP A 775 -67.69 -5.39 -48.65
C TRP A 775 -67.21 -4.01 -49.10
N ARG A 776 -66.57 -3.27 -48.20
CA ARG A 776 -65.94 -1.98 -48.47
C ARG A 776 -64.50 -1.98 -47.99
N TYR A 777 -63.66 -1.28 -48.72
CA TYR A 777 -62.26 -1.09 -48.38
C TYR A 777 -62.10 0.12 -47.46
N PHE A 778 -61.34 -0.06 -46.38
CA PHE A 778 -60.94 1.00 -45.46
C PHE A 778 -59.42 1.01 -45.32
N ASN A 779 -58.86 2.21 -45.18
CA ASN A 779 -57.44 2.39 -44.89
C ASN A 779 -57.28 2.69 -43.41
N HIS A 780 -56.66 1.76 -42.69
CA HIS A 780 -56.39 1.92 -41.27
C HIS A 780 -54.89 1.76 -40.98
N SER A 781 -54.43 2.34 -39.87
CA SER A 781 -53.07 2.07 -39.40
C SER A 781 -52.95 0.62 -38.96
N TYR A 782 -51.75 0.07 -39.04
CA TYR A 782 -51.49 -1.29 -38.59
C TYR A 782 -51.88 -1.51 -37.12
N TRP A 783 -51.65 -0.51 -36.27
CA TRP A 783 -52.10 -0.51 -34.87
C TRP A 783 -53.62 -0.66 -34.74
N TYR A 784 -54.39 0.12 -35.50
CA TYR A 784 -55.84 0.03 -35.48
C TYR A 784 -56.31 -1.31 -36.00
N MET A 785 -55.77 -1.76 -37.13
CA MET A 785 -56.07 -3.05 -37.75
C MET A 785 -55.79 -4.22 -36.80
N GLY A 786 -54.66 -4.20 -36.09
CA GLY A 786 -54.31 -5.24 -35.11
C GLY A 786 -55.27 -5.30 -33.92
N ASN A 787 -55.63 -4.15 -33.36
CA ASN A 787 -56.59 -4.08 -32.25
C ASN A 787 -58.01 -4.47 -32.69
N ASP A 788 -58.45 -3.99 -33.85
CA ASP A 788 -59.76 -4.32 -34.43
C ASP A 788 -59.84 -5.81 -34.76
N PHE A 789 -58.78 -6.39 -35.34
CA PHE A 789 -58.68 -7.83 -35.61
C PHE A 789 -58.78 -8.66 -34.32
N VAL A 790 -58.02 -8.32 -33.27
CA VAL A 790 -58.08 -9.03 -31.97
C VAL A 790 -59.46 -8.90 -31.33
N SER A 791 -60.08 -7.72 -31.39
CA SER A 791 -61.41 -7.44 -30.83
C SER A 791 -62.52 -8.22 -31.56
N ARG A 792 -62.49 -8.21 -32.89
CA ARG A 792 -63.45 -8.96 -33.73
C ARG A 792 -63.22 -10.46 -33.63
N MET A 793 -61.97 -10.90 -33.45
CA MET A 793 -61.67 -12.29 -33.16
C MET A 793 -62.28 -12.71 -31.82
N ALA A 794 -62.12 -11.95 -30.75
CA ALA A 794 -62.75 -12.29 -29.47
C ALA A 794 -64.29 -12.31 -29.57
N SER A 795 -64.86 -11.40 -30.37
CA SER A 795 -66.31 -11.32 -30.61
C SER A 795 -66.84 -12.49 -31.45
N ALA A 796 -66.07 -12.95 -32.45
CA ALA A 796 -66.41 -14.13 -33.24
C ALA A 796 -66.41 -15.41 -32.40
N ALA A 797 -65.64 -15.47 -31.30
CA ALA A 797 -65.59 -16.63 -30.41
C ALA A 797 -66.92 -16.79 -29.66
N ALA A 798 -67.70 -15.71 -29.55
CA ALA A 798 -68.93 -15.68 -28.80
C ALA A 798 -70.14 -16.24 -29.58
N VAL A 799 -70.04 -16.45 -30.90
CA VAL A 799 -71.17 -16.86 -31.76
C VAL A 799 -71.85 -18.12 -31.17
N PRO A 800 -73.20 -18.11 -31.06
CA PRO A 800 -73.95 -19.27 -30.59
C PRO A 800 -73.89 -20.43 -31.61
N PRO A 801 -73.82 -21.70 -31.16
CA PRO A 801 -73.75 -22.85 -32.05
C PRO A 801 -74.90 -22.92 -33.06
N GLU A 802 -76.10 -22.49 -32.67
CA GLU A 802 -77.30 -22.54 -33.51
C GLU A 802 -77.13 -21.67 -34.77
N GLU A 803 -76.43 -20.55 -34.63
CA GLU A 803 -76.19 -19.62 -35.74
C GLU A 803 -75.03 -20.06 -36.66
N LEU A 804 -74.08 -20.81 -36.10
CA LEU A 804 -72.99 -21.44 -36.85
C LEU A 804 -73.48 -22.62 -37.71
N ALA A 805 -74.64 -23.21 -37.37
CA ALA A 805 -75.22 -24.32 -38.11
C ALA A 805 -75.82 -23.89 -39.45
N ASP A 806 -76.26 -22.62 -39.54
CA ASP A 806 -76.79 -22.04 -40.77
C ASP A 806 -75.64 -21.82 -41.79
N PRO A 807 -75.69 -22.45 -42.98
CA PRO A 807 -74.67 -22.28 -44.01
C PRO A 807 -74.73 -20.92 -44.70
N SER A 808 -75.78 -20.11 -44.49
CA SER A 808 -75.92 -18.80 -45.14
C SER A 808 -74.91 -17.79 -44.55
N PHE A 809 -74.04 -17.27 -45.41
CA PHE A 809 -73.10 -16.18 -45.10
C PHE A 809 -73.47 -14.89 -45.86
N GLU A 810 -74.76 -14.70 -46.14
CA GLU A 810 -75.25 -13.52 -46.82
C GLU A 810 -75.08 -12.28 -45.92
N LEU A 811 -74.17 -11.39 -46.31
CA LEU A 811 -73.77 -10.21 -45.53
C LEU A 811 -74.92 -9.32 -45.07
N ALA A 812 -76.05 -9.35 -45.80
CA ALA A 812 -77.24 -8.56 -45.50
C ALA A 812 -78.09 -9.12 -44.35
N SER A 813 -78.02 -10.43 -44.07
CA SER A 813 -78.91 -11.13 -43.12
C SER A 813 -78.16 -11.79 -41.94
N ILE A 814 -76.82 -11.87 -41.98
CA ILE A 814 -76.02 -12.44 -40.88
C ILE A 814 -75.96 -11.55 -39.63
N SER A 815 -75.85 -12.18 -38.44
CA SER A 815 -75.62 -11.43 -37.21
C SER A 815 -74.29 -10.69 -37.20
N SER A 816 -74.16 -9.75 -36.26
CA SER A 816 -72.89 -9.03 -36.01
C SER A 816 -71.72 -9.98 -35.70
N GLN A 817 -71.97 -11.10 -35.01
CA GLN A 817 -70.91 -12.02 -34.57
C GLN A 817 -70.44 -12.90 -35.74
N LYS A 818 -71.37 -13.40 -36.55
CA LYS A 818 -71.06 -14.16 -37.78
C LYS A 818 -70.43 -13.27 -38.87
N ARG A 819 -70.79 -11.97 -38.87
CA ARG A 819 -70.13 -10.94 -39.69
C ARG A 819 -68.66 -10.74 -39.29
N ASN A 820 -68.37 -10.71 -37.99
CA ASN A 820 -66.98 -10.67 -37.51
C ASN A 820 -66.21 -11.92 -37.94
N MET A 821 -66.85 -13.09 -37.93
CA MET A 821 -66.23 -14.31 -38.44
C MET A 821 -65.88 -14.23 -39.94
N ALA A 822 -66.81 -13.74 -40.78
CA ALA A 822 -66.55 -13.51 -42.20
C ALA A 822 -65.42 -12.50 -42.41
N TYR A 823 -65.39 -11.42 -41.62
CA TYR A 823 -64.31 -10.44 -41.60
C TYR A 823 -62.95 -11.10 -41.29
N MET A 824 -62.88 -11.99 -40.30
CA MET A 824 -61.65 -12.69 -39.95
C MET A 824 -61.14 -13.57 -41.10
N PHE A 825 -62.02 -14.36 -41.75
CA PHE A 825 -61.63 -15.22 -42.86
C PHE A 825 -61.09 -14.42 -44.05
N GLU A 826 -61.76 -13.34 -44.43
CA GLU A 826 -61.36 -12.51 -45.56
C GLU A 826 -60.08 -11.72 -45.29
N ASN A 827 -59.89 -11.19 -44.08
CA ASN A 827 -58.76 -10.31 -43.78
C ASN A 827 -57.49 -11.05 -43.32
N THR A 828 -57.60 -12.24 -42.69
CA THR A 828 -56.42 -12.94 -42.16
C THR A 828 -55.41 -13.26 -43.26
N PHE A 829 -55.87 -13.87 -44.36
CA PHE A 829 -54.97 -14.28 -45.45
C PHE A 829 -54.63 -13.15 -46.41
N ARG A 830 -55.58 -12.23 -46.69
CA ARG A 830 -55.38 -11.19 -47.69
C ARG A 830 -54.59 -9.98 -47.19
N TYR A 831 -54.74 -9.61 -45.91
CA TYR A 831 -54.19 -8.34 -45.41
C TYR A 831 -53.35 -8.50 -44.15
N MET A 832 -53.78 -9.32 -43.17
CA MET A 832 -53.03 -9.48 -41.92
C MET A 832 -51.69 -10.21 -42.12
N LEU A 833 -51.69 -11.39 -42.76
CA LEU A 833 -50.45 -12.15 -43.01
C LEU A 833 -49.42 -11.37 -43.85
N PRO A 834 -49.81 -10.72 -44.97
CA PRO A 834 -48.88 -9.84 -45.69
C PRO A 834 -48.38 -8.66 -44.87
N ALA A 835 -49.23 -8.04 -44.05
CA ALA A 835 -48.81 -6.96 -43.16
C ALA A 835 -47.82 -7.44 -42.09
N PHE A 836 -47.99 -8.66 -41.55
CA PHE A 836 -46.99 -9.29 -40.68
C PHE A 836 -45.67 -9.55 -41.38
N ALA A 837 -45.71 -10.08 -42.61
CA ALA A 837 -44.51 -10.31 -43.40
C ALA A 837 -43.75 -9.00 -43.64
N ALA A 838 -44.47 -7.90 -43.90
CA ALA A 838 -43.87 -6.57 -44.03
C ALA A 838 -43.20 -6.11 -42.71
N VAL A 839 -43.89 -6.22 -41.57
CA VAL A 839 -43.32 -5.90 -40.25
C VAL A 839 -42.11 -6.76 -39.92
N LEU A 840 -42.16 -8.07 -40.22
CA LEU A 840 -41.05 -8.99 -39.99
C LEU A 840 -39.83 -8.62 -40.86
N SER A 841 -40.05 -8.27 -42.14
CA SER A 841 -38.98 -7.83 -43.03
C SER A 841 -38.28 -6.56 -42.52
N LEU A 842 -39.01 -5.62 -41.90
CA LEU A 842 -38.43 -4.44 -41.26
C LEU A 842 -37.60 -4.79 -40.03
N TYR A 843 -38.05 -5.76 -39.22
CA TYR A 843 -37.26 -6.26 -38.10
C TYR A 843 -36.00 -7.01 -38.56
N GLU A 844 -36.11 -7.83 -39.60
CA GLU A 844 -34.98 -8.52 -40.23
C GLU A 844 -33.97 -7.51 -40.80
N GLU A 845 -34.43 -6.43 -41.43
CA GLU A 845 -33.56 -5.36 -41.93
C GLU A 845 -32.83 -4.63 -40.79
N GLN A 846 -33.51 -4.35 -39.68
CA GLN A 846 -32.85 -3.80 -38.48
C GLN A 846 -31.85 -4.76 -37.85
N VAL A 847 -32.16 -6.06 -37.82
CA VAL A 847 -31.25 -7.09 -37.30
C VAL A 847 -30.05 -7.29 -38.22
N ASN A 848 -30.26 -7.22 -39.54
CA ASN A 848 -29.21 -7.30 -40.54
C ASN A 848 -28.30 -6.07 -40.53
N SER A 849 -28.86 -4.86 -40.41
CA SER A 849 -28.09 -3.62 -40.26
C SER A 849 -27.32 -3.58 -38.94
N PHE A 850 -27.92 -4.05 -37.84
CA PHE A 850 -27.21 -4.27 -36.59
C PHE A 850 -26.10 -5.32 -36.75
N GLY A 851 -26.37 -6.44 -37.42
CA GLY A 851 -25.38 -7.48 -37.72
C GLY A 851 -24.21 -6.96 -38.56
N PHE A 852 -24.49 -6.07 -39.53
CA PHE A 852 -23.46 -5.39 -40.31
C PHE A 852 -22.62 -4.44 -39.44
N PHE A 853 -23.25 -3.67 -38.56
CA PHE A 853 -22.56 -2.83 -37.58
C PHE A 853 -21.67 -3.68 -36.66
N VAL A 854 -22.18 -4.80 -36.13
CA VAL A 854 -21.40 -5.75 -35.30
C VAL A 854 -20.22 -6.30 -36.08
N ARG A 855 -20.42 -6.79 -37.31
CA ARG A 855 -19.32 -7.29 -38.16
C ARG A 855 -18.27 -6.22 -38.41
N THR A 856 -18.70 -4.99 -38.69
CA THR A 856 -17.79 -3.85 -38.89
C THR A 856 -17.00 -3.53 -37.63
N LEU A 857 -17.63 -3.55 -36.46
CA LEU A 857 -16.99 -3.28 -35.18
C LEU A 857 -16.00 -4.40 -34.80
N VAL A 858 -16.34 -5.66 -35.06
CA VAL A 858 -15.44 -6.82 -34.92
C VAL A 858 -14.26 -6.70 -35.88
N ILE A 859 -14.48 -6.35 -37.15
CA ILE A 859 -13.40 -6.13 -38.13
C ILE A 859 -12.50 -4.98 -37.66
N CYS A 860 -13.05 -3.83 -37.26
CA CYS A 860 -12.29 -2.71 -36.71
C CYS A 860 -11.46 -3.12 -35.50
N ASN A 861 -12.03 -3.91 -34.57
CA ASN A 861 -11.32 -4.41 -33.40
C ASN A 861 -10.20 -5.41 -33.79
N CYS A 862 -10.47 -6.34 -34.71
CA CYS A 862 -9.47 -7.26 -35.24
C CYS A 862 -8.32 -6.53 -35.93
N VAL A 863 -8.61 -5.49 -36.72
CA VAL A 863 -7.62 -4.63 -37.36
C VAL A 863 -6.81 -3.87 -36.32
N LEU A 864 -7.48 -3.25 -35.33
CA LEU A 864 -6.81 -2.51 -34.26
C LEU A 864 -5.87 -3.43 -33.46
N ASN A 865 -6.34 -4.62 -33.08
CA ASN A 865 -5.53 -5.62 -32.40
C ASN A 865 -4.38 -6.14 -33.28
N SER A 866 -4.60 -6.33 -34.58
CA SER A 866 -3.54 -6.76 -35.51
C SER A 866 -2.45 -5.70 -35.69
N ILE A 867 -2.83 -4.41 -35.78
CA ILE A 867 -1.90 -3.28 -35.79
C ILE A 867 -1.11 -3.26 -34.48
N LEU A 868 -1.79 -3.43 -33.35
CA LEU A 868 -1.18 -3.36 -32.02
C LEU A 868 -0.22 -4.54 -31.77
N ILE A 869 -0.57 -5.75 -32.21
CA ILE A 869 0.31 -6.93 -32.23
C ILE A 869 1.50 -6.70 -33.17
N SER A 870 1.29 -6.10 -34.34
CA SER A 870 2.37 -5.83 -35.29
C SER A 870 3.38 -4.80 -34.75
N ILE A 871 2.91 -3.73 -34.10
CA ILE A 871 3.76 -2.76 -33.40
C ILE A 871 4.51 -3.42 -32.24
N LEU A 872 3.87 -4.38 -31.55
CA LEU A 872 4.50 -5.14 -30.48
C LEU A 872 5.59 -6.09 -31.01
N CYS A 873 5.30 -6.87 -32.06
CA CYS A 873 6.28 -7.72 -32.71
C CYS A 873 7.46 -6.89 -33.22
N TRP A 874 7.21 -5.72 -33.81
CA TRP A 874 8.27 -4.79 -34.19
C TRP A 874 9.08 -4.35 -32.97
N THR A 875 8.45 -3.83 -31.92
CA THR A 875 9.17 -3.31 -30.74
C THR A 875 9.96 -4.40 -30.01
N ILE A 876 9.41 -5.61 -29.86
CA ILE A 876 10.11 -6.78 -29.32
C ILE A 876 11.26 -7.17 -30.23
N PHE A 877 11.03 -7.28 -31.54
CA PHE A 877 12.07 -7.64 -32.51
C PHE A 877 13.19 -6.59 -32.53
N SER A 878 12.86 -5.30 -32.52
CA SER A 878 13.82 -4.19 -32.45
C SER A 878 14.60 -4.19 -31.14
N ALA A 879 13.94 -4.44 -30.01
CA ALA A 879 14.59 -4.56 -28.71
C ALA A 879 15.50 -5.80 -28.66
N PHE A 880 15.05 -6.93 -29.22
CA PHE A 880 15.81 -8.16 -29.32
C PHE A 880 17.00 -8.02 -30.26
N GLN A 881 16.84 -7.34 -31.41
CA GLN A 881 17.92 -7.07 -32.35
C GLN A 881 18.97 -6.14 -31.73
N LYS A 882 18.55 -5.09 -31.00
CA LYS A 882 19.45 -4.23 -30.22
C LYS A 882 20.14 -4.98 -29.08
N PHE A 883 19.44 -5.91 -28.44
CA PHE A 883 19.97 -6.75 -27.36
C PHE A 883 20.95 -7.80 -27.88
N ALA A 884 20.63 -8.49 -28.98
CA ALA A 884 21.49 -9.47 -29.65
C ALA A 884 22.76 -8.81 -30.20
N HIS A 885 22.64 -7.63 -30.81
CA HIS A 885 23.80 -6.86 -31.27
C HIS A 885 24.68 -6.40 -30.10
N LYS A 886 24.09 -6.13 -28.92
CA LYS A 886 24.83 -5.75 -27.71
C LYS A 886 25.40 -6.93 -26.93
N LEU A 887 24.76 -8.10 -26.95
CA LEU A 887 25.23 -9.34 -26.33
C LEU A 887 26.41 -9.96 -27.07
N ASN A 888 26.54 -9.71 -28.37
CA ASN A 888 27.63 -10.27 -29.18
C ASN A 888 29.04 -9.80 -28.70
N HIS A 889 29.11 -8.69 -27.95
CA HIS A 889 30.37 -8.15 -27.40
C HIS A 889 30.75 -8.77 -26.02
N PRO A 890 29.90 -8.78 -24.98
CA PRO A 890 30.20 -9.39 -23.69
C PRO A 890 30.13 -10.92 -23.69
N TYR A 891 29.38 -11.56 -24.61
CA TYR A 891 29.37 -13.03 -24.72
C TYR A 891 30.72 -13.54 -25.27
N LYS A 892 31.36 -12.81 -26.19
CA LYS A 892 32.74 -13.08 -26.62
C LYS A 892 33.75 -12.91 -25.47
N CYS A 893 33.60 -11.88 -24.63
CA CYS A 893 34.46 -11.69 -23.44
C CYS A 893 34.21 -12.75 -22.35
N SER A 894 32.95 -13.15 -22.13
CA SER A 894 32.58 -14.14 -21.10
C SER A 894 32.95 -15.57 -21.49
N CYS A 895 32.83 -15.92 -22.79
CA CYS A 895 33.37 -17.18 -23.30
C CYS A 895 34.90 -17.23 -23.23
N PHE A 896 35.59 -16.09 -23.35
CA PHE A 896 37.04 -16.01 -23.13
C PHE A 896 37.41 -16.22 -21.65
N ALA A 897 36.65 -15.63 -20.72
CA ALA A 897 36.86 -15.79 -19.28
C ALA A 897 36.54 -17.20 -18.76
N LEU A 898 35.55 -17.88 -19.34
CA LEU A 898 35.18 -19.26 -18.98
C LEU A 898 36.11 -20.31 -19.59
N TYR A 899 36.95 -19.94 -20.56
CA TYR A 899 37.94 -20.84 -21.17
C TYR A 899 39.31 -20.79 -20.49
N VAL A 900 39.53 -19.92 -19.50
CA VAL A 900 40.79 -19.86 -18.76
C VAL A 900 40.86 -21.07 -17.82
N PRO A 901 41.80 -22.02 -18.03
CA PRO A 901 41.96 -23.16 -17.14
C PRO A 901 42.18 -22.71 -15.69
N ARG A 902 41.67 -23.50 -14.73
CA ARG A 902 41.74 -23.17 -13.30
C ARG A 902 43.18 -23.00 -12.77
N GLU A 903 44.16 -23.57 -13.46
CA GLU A 903 45.58 -23.40 -13.15
C GLU A 903 46.12 -22.05 -13.64
N THR A 904 45.72 -21.56 -14.82
CA THR A 904 46.10 -20.22 -15.28
C THR A 904 45.42 -19.12 -14.48
N SER A 905 44.19 -19.32 -13.99
CA SER A 905 43.56 -18.36 -13.07
C SER A 905 44.31 -18.23 -11.74
N LYS A 906 44.89 -19.32 -11.23
CA LYS A 906 45.77 -19.29 -10.05
C LYS A 906 47.09 -18.58 -10.34
N CYS A 907 47.67 -18.77 -11.52
CA CYS A 907 48.86 -18.03 -11.94
C CYS A 907 48.58 -16.53 -12.07
N PHE A 908 47.45 -16.13 -12.66
CA PHE A 908 47.06 -14.72 -12.72
C PHE A 908 46.81 -14.14 -11.33
N TYR A 909 46.16 -14.87 -10.44
CA TYR A 909 45.97 -14.43 -9.06
C TYR A 909 47.30 -14.23 -8.33
N LYS A 910 48.24 -15.18 -8.45
CA LYS A 910 49.59 -15.05 -7.88
C LYS A 910 50.39 -13.91 -8.51
N PHE A 911 50.23 -13.67 -9.82
CA PHE A 911 50.88 -12.58 -10.52
C PHE A 911 50.36 -11.22 -10.05
N TYR A 912 49.04 -11.06 -9.91
CA TYR A 912 48.45 -9.83 -9.37
C TYR A 912 48.81 -9.60 -7.91
N GLN A 913 48.81 -10.67 -7.09
CA GLN A 913 49.24 -10.60 -5.71
C GLN A 913 50.72 -10.20 -5.60
N SER A 914 51.57 -10.73 -6.49
CA SER A 914 52.98 -10.36 -6.59
C SER A 914 53.16 -8.88 -6.94
N GLN A 915 52.41 -8.38 -7.92
CA GLN A 915 52.46 -6.98 -8.35
C GLN A 915 51.93 -6.02 -7.28
N GLU A 916 50.91 -6.43 -6.52
CA GLU A 916 50.40 -5.67 -5.38
C GLU A 916 51.45 -5.57 -4.26
N THR A 917 52.16 -6.66 -3.94
CA THR A 917 53.31 -6.60 -3.02
C THR A 917 54.48 -5.78 -3.56
N GLU A 918 54.73 -5.79 -4.87
CA GLU A 918 55.80 -5.00 -5.50
C GLU A 918 55.50 -3.50 -5.45
N MET A 919 54.24 -3.11 -5.67
CA MET A 919 53.80 -1.71 -5.51
C MET A 919 53.88 -1.25 -4.07
N LEU A 920 53.50 -2.09 -3.10
CA LEU A 920 53.62 -1.77 -1.68
C LEU A 920 55.08 -1.60 -1.24
N LEU A 921 56.00 -2.40 -1.79
CA LEU A 921 57.43 -2.25 -1.55
C LEU A 921 58.00 -0.97 -2.18
N MET A 922 57.53 -0.58 -3.38
CA MET A 922 57.90 0.69 -4.00
C MET A 922 57.38 1.89 -3.21
N ASP A 923 56.17 1.82 -2.64
CA ASP A 923 55.63 2.88 -1.78
C ASP A 923 56.45 3.05 -0.47
N ASP A 924 56.94 1.94 0.11
CA ASP A 924 57.83 1.96 1.28
C ASP A 924 59.22 2.50 0.95
N GLU A 925 59.79 2.13 -0.21
CA GLU A 925 61.08 2.67 -0.68
C GLU A 925 60.98 4.18 -0.98
N ASP A 926 59.89 4.64 -1.60
CA ASP A 926 59.62 6.06 -1.85
C ASP A 926 59.36 6.84 -0.55
N ALA A 927 58.81 6.19 0.49
CA ALA A 927 58.67 6.78 1.82
C ALA A 927 60.03 6.94 2.51
N GLN A 928 60.89 5.91 2.44
CA GLN A 928 62.26 5.97 2.98
C GLN A 928 63.12 7.01 2.25
N HIS A 929 63.00 7.11 0.92
CA HIS A 929 63.76 8.08 0.14
C HIS A 929 63.35 9.52 0.47
N ARG A 930 62.05 9.76 0.72
CA ARG A 930 61.54 11.07 1.18
C ARG A 930 62.02 11.41 2.59
N GLN A 931 62.12 10.42 3.47
CA GLN A 931 62.62 10.60 4.82
C GLN A 931 64.13 10.92 4.82
N LEU A 932 64.90 10.25 3.97
CA LEU A 932 66.32 10.54 3.77
C LEU A 932 66.55 11.94 3.17
N GLU A 933 65.73 12.37 2.21
CA GLU A 933 65.77 13.74 1.69
C GLU A 933 65.46 14.78 2.78
N GLN A 934 64.49 14.51 3.66
CA GLN A 934 64.20 15.37 4.80
C GLN A 934 65.38 15.45 5.77
N ASP A 935 65.99 14.32 6.12
CA ASP A 935 67.15 14.29 7.02
C ASP A 935 68.35 15.05 6.43
N LEU A 936 68.60 14.91 5.11
CA LEU A 936 69.65 15.66 4.42
C LEU A 936 69.35 17.17 4.36
N LEU A 937 68.09 17.57 4.18
CA LEU A 937 67.68 18.97 4.21
C LEU A 937 67.80 19.58 5.62
N GLU A 938 67.49 18.82 6.66
CA GLU A 938 67.68 19.24 8.06
C GLU A 938 69.17 19.37 8.41
N GLN A 939 69.99 18.45 7.92
CA GLN A 939 71.44 18.49 8.13
C GLN A 939 72.07 19.68 7.39
N HIS A 940 71.64 19.95 6.15
CA HIS A 940 72.12 21.09 5.38
C HIS A 940 71.68 22.44 5.98
N ASN A 941 70.44 22.53 6.49
CA ASN A 941 69.96 23.72 7.20
C ASN A 941 70.61 23.91 8.58
N GLY A 942 71.04 22.81 9.23
CA GLY A 942 71.83 22.84 10.46
C GLY A 942 73.24 23.40 10.24
N GLU A 943 73.88 23.04 9.13
CA GLU A 943 75.21 23.55 8.76
C GLU A 943 75.17 25.02 8.30
N LEU A 944 74.10 25.45 7.63
CA LEU A 944 73.91 26.87 7.23
C LEU A 944 73.69 27.81 8.43
N ASN A 945 73.22 27.31 9.58
CA ASN A 945 72.98 28.11 10.79
C ASN A 945 74.18 28.19 11.74
N GLN A 946 75.33 27.56 11.44
CA GLN A 946 76.54 27.63 12.26
C GLN A 946 77.75 28.32 11.59
N GLY A 947 77.56 28.94 10.43
CA GLY A 947 78.59 29.74 9.78
C GLY A 947 78.67 31.17 10.32
N ASP A 948 79.45 31.38 11.37
CA ASP A 948 80.02 32.69 11.73
C ASP A 948 80.95 33.14 10.56
N TYR A 949 80.51 34.11 9.76
CA TYR A 949 81.38 34.78 8.78
C TYR A 949 81.09 36.28 8.71
N ASP A 950 81.97 37.02 9.40
CA ASP A 950 82.43 38.35 9.03
C ASP A 950 83.00 38.34 7.59
N GLY A 951 82.82 39.45 6.87
CA GLY A 951 83.61 39.79 5.68
C GLY A 951 82.84 39.70 4.35
N GLY A 952 82.52 40.88 3.81
CA GLY A 952 81.69 41.03 2.62
C GLY A 952 82.31 40.59 1.30
N PHE A 953 81.48 40.54 0.25
CA PHE A 953 81.92 40.65 -1.13
C PHE A 953 80.79 41.11 -2.06
N GLU A 954 81.24 41.62 -3.19
CA GLU A 954 80.63 42.39 -4.29
C GLU A 954 79.42 41.77 -5.03
N PRO A 955 78.65 42.59 -5.78
CA PRO A 955 77.50 42.15 -6.55
C PRO A 955 77.92 41.55 -7.90
N TRP A 956 77.61 40.27 -8.12
CA TRP A 956 77.63 39.64 -9.44
C TRP A 956 76.22 39.67 -10.05
N ASN A 957 76.04 40.60 -11.00
CA ASN A 957 75.08 40.45 -12.08
C ASN A 957 75.58 39.35 -13.00
N ASP A 958 74.74 38.35 -13.30
CA ASP A 958 74.57 37.73 -14.63
C ASP A 958 73.84 36.38 -14.47
N ILE A 959 72.53 36.40 -14.67
CA ILE A 959 71.75 35.19 -14.96
C ILE A 959 71.03 35.43 -16.30
N PRO A 960 71.23 34.58 -17.32
CA PRO A 960 70.59 34.74 -18.63
C PRO A 960 69.11 34.31 -18.58
N PRO A 961 68.25 34.88 -19.45
CA PRO A 961 66.83 34.54 -19.46
C PRO A 961 66.58 33.13 -20.04
N PRO A 962 65.49 32.46 -19.61
CA PRO A 962 65.12 31.14 -20.11
C PRO A 962 64.67 31.18 -21.59
N PRO A 963 64.93 30.12 -22.37
CA PRO A 963 64.55 30.06 -23.78
C PRO A 963 63.03 29.87 -23.95
N PRO A 964 62.43 30.37 -25.06
CA PRO A 964 61.02 30.19 -25.34
C PRO A 964 60.78 28.82 -25.99
N GLY A 965 60.26 27.85 -25.24
CA GLY A 965 59.56 26.68 -25.78
C GLY A 965 58.06 26.90 -25.56
N GLY A 966 57.17 26.83 -26.53
CA GLY A 966 57.15 25.97 -27.70
C GLY A 966 55.75 25.34 -27.70
N GLY A 967 54.83 25.92 -28.46
CA GLY A 967 53.46 25.45 -28.55
C GLY A 967 53.39 24.03 -29.10
N GLY A 968 52.65 23.18 -28.41
CA GLY A 968 52.29 21.83 -28.85
C GLY A 968 50.78 21.63 -28.68
N LYS A 969 50.11 21.50 -29.83
CA LYS A 969 48.72 21.06 -29.98
C LYS A 969 48.66 19.52 -29.98
N ASP A 970 47.49 19.04 -29.57
CA ASP A 970 46.79 17.79 -29.92
C ASP A 970 47.32 16.44 -29.39
N GLY A 971 46.39 15.71 -28.76
CA GLY A 971 46.48 14.33 -28.27
C GLY A 971 45.35 14.00 -27.31
#